data_AF-A0A971UQJ6-F1
#
_entry.id   AF-A0A971UQJ6-F1
#
_cell.length_a   1.000
_cell.length_b   1.000
_cell.length_c   1.000
_cell.angle_alpha   90.00
_cell.angle_beta   90.00
_cell.angle_gamma   90.00
#
_symmetry.space_group_name_H-M   'P 1'
#
loop_
_entity.id
_entity.type
_entity.pdbx_description
1 polymer ?
#
loop_
_entity_poly.entity_id
_entity_poly.type
_entity_poly.pdbx_seq_one_letter_code
_entity_poly.pdbx_strand_id
1 'polypeptide(L)'
;MCTMWRRPPWAAIMALAAMVTVWSAPAQAYDPGDFDVVITTVYDPGNFTISGGAEWLITSTGGLTGYRVANIGNYSDGLVVTLGQLQIGSWSYIGRNGATGTVIVDESGSLATSGWLAMARDGGAVGHLSILGGTAAIGGNVLAPYGANGTAAIAQSGGSSTWSGRIYLGGGYGDGNGQIVLSGGTTTFNGQVDVGRSTGTATARLDVVGPDATISVGGSLYVYNGATLGFTIRSGGVSMIDVTSNATYLNGGTVEITLDGYTPSYLETFDLIESAGINISNLSLAAFNQGVWALQVNGAGDRLQAVYLVDENPYDPDDFDVVIDTPQSGNFTVTSGQNWLITDTGSRTGVGQIRNGLMVVLGDLSLSAGSYIGRYGTTGTLTVDMDGALSAASYLYFGGRDGSTGILNILDGTATFGTVCAPNGTNDTAVINQSGGVATWAGRVYLGGFYSGASSATMTISGGTATFSNRLDVGYSVGGGVPVRLDVVGSDATITVSGSLYVHSGATLGFEIGPDGVSMINVTSNTTTLNGGTVEISLAAGYTPEVNERFDLIKSIGIDITNLQLAAANQGVWTLQTGPLGDRLQAVYGEGEEQELPPGAVYYIDYASGSDANSGLTKQAPWKRHPYMQNFAGTYTAGAGDEFVFKGGVTWPSECFGLIVTQGGSEQAPMVYTVDETWYSGGAWSRPVFDMQEQAIVGDRPVYFYHASHVVFDGIEIKNQRIAGASCGGWGGITVTSSTDITVTDCYVHSWYIATPTVTRDNNFGGFYVDDSPTTVIDGCVVHGQEVDEFPGLYSGNGFKGSGMVLNSEFYNLPNGMHIAGGVVSGCEIHHIYTSYDSGTNVVTPPNGRHANGVWIFASGTLCNSYVHDVLAPGAPIVFPAAGWGGADGTCLIYNNVIRGNIHINGDGAASGNQATWHIYNNTIGGDSLNNAIVASKKNDNALGHVVIKNNVLVTPGSYPAGVNLGQPVADLVIDNNVYYAPSVLNRVNGEPCVLQLAWLSPTRYNLAGSQGLGYNANSYLSPIALYWDYVPSSTGDPGVDDGADLSAFFDTDCLGISRPQGSAFDIGAYELDQ
;
A
#
# COMPACT_ATOMS: atom_id res chain seq x y z
N MET A 1 14.75 39.15 23.88
CA MET A 1 13.51 39.19 23.09
C MET A 1 13.77 38.42 21.81
N CYS A 2 13.42 37.15 21.77
CA CYS A 2 13.29 36.37 20.54
C CYS A 2 12.36 35.19 20.91
N THR A 3 11.13 35.28 20.43
CA THR A 3 10.07 34.28 20.58
C THR A 3 10.25 33.23 19.49
N MET A 4 10.64 32.01 19.86
CA MET A 4 10.58 30.86 18.96
C MET A 4 9.16 30.31 18.92
N TRP A 5 8.51 30.61 17.80
CA TRP A 5 7.57 29.81 17.00
C TRP A 5 6.83 28.64 17.68
N ARG A 6 5.51 28.80 17.73
CA ARG A 6 4.53 27.74 17.98
C ARG A 6 4.62 26.70 16.86
N ARG A 7 4.77 25.43 17.25
CA ARG A 7 4.50 24.26 16.39
C ARG A 7 3.00 24.27 16.00
N PRO A 8 2.63 24.00 14.73
CA PRO A 8 1.23 23.83 14.34
C PRO A 8 0.66 22.47 14.78
N PRO A 9 -0.68 22.28 14.71
CA PRO A 9 -1.43 21.18 15.35
C PRO A 9 -1.26 19.78 14.75
N TRP A 10 -0.36 19.58 13.78
CA TRP A 10 -0.23 18.33 13.01
C TRP A 10 0.30 17.13 13.81
N ALA A 11 0.86 17.34 15.01
CA ALA A 11 1.37 16.26 15.85
C ALA A 11 0.32 15.62 16.79
N ALA A 12 -0.87 16.21 16.92
CA ALA A 12 -1.87 15.74 17.90
C ALA A 12 -2.90 14.76 17.32
N ILE A 13 -3.10 14.73 16.00
CA ILE A 13 -4.12 13.90 15.33
C ILE A 13 -3.50 12.62 14.73
N MET A 14 -2.25 12.67 14.25
CA MET A 14 -1.49 11.46 13.86
C MET A 14 -1.29 10.47 15.02
N ALA A 15 -1.47 10.91 16.27
CA ALA A 15 -1.42 10.02 17.41
C ALA A 15 -2.58 9.00 17.44
N LEU A 16 -3.74 9.27 16.82
CA LEU A 16 -4.91 8.38 16.96
C LEU A 16 -4.97 7.24 15.91
N ALA A 17 -4.50 7.47 14.67
CA ALA A 17 -4.45 6.45 13.61
C ALA A 17 -3.17 5.61 13.65
N ALA A 18 -2.04 6.19 14.07
CA ALA A 18 -0.83 5.43 14.41
C ALA A 18 -0.99 4.59 15.72
N MET A 19 -2.14 4.66 16.38
CA MET A 19 -2.44 3.94 17.62
C MET A 19 -3.09 2.56 17.45
N VAL A 20 -3.38 2.10 16.22
CA VAL A 20 -3.87 0.72 16.00
C VAL A 20 -2.76 -0.19 15.47
N THR A 21 -1.84 0.32 14.66
CA THR A 21 -0.76 -0.47 14.03
C THR A 21 0.40 -0.82 14.96
N VAL A 22 0.57 -0.13 16.09
CA VAL A 22 1.60 -0.48 17.10
C VAL A 22 1.10 -1.56 18.09
N TRP A 23 -0.18 -1.95 18.04
CA TRP A 23 -0.84 -2.63 19.17
C TRP A 23 -1.25 -4.08 18.90
N SER A 24 -0.79 -4.65 17.78
CA SER A 24 -0.91 -6.09 17.47
C SER A 24 0.43 -6.74 17.07
N ALA A 25 1.56 -6.07 17.29
CA ALA A 25 2.87 -6.66 17.01
C ALA A 25 3.19 -7.77 18.03
N PRO A 26 3.80 -8.90 17.60
CA PRO A 26 4.32 -9.92 18.53
C PRO A 26 5.46 -9.35 19.38
N ALA A 27 5.81 -10.05 20.47
CA ALA A 27 6.86 -9.66 21.43
C ALA A 27 8.09 -9.07 20.73
N GLN A 28 8.43 -7.83 21.07
CA GLN A 28 9.59 -7.13 20.51
C GLN A 28 10.84 -7.40 21.35
N ALA A 29 11.99 -7.52 20.70
CA ALA A 29 13.27 -7.51 21.40
C ALA A 29 13.57 -6.06 21.84
N TYR A 30 13.69 -5.83 23.15
CA TYR A 30 14.03 -4.51 23.70
C TYR A 30 15.54 -4.40 23.93
N ASP A 31 16.23 -3.50 23.21
CA ASP A 31 17.62 -3.16 23.51
C ASP A 31 17.66 -2.17 24.70
N PRO A 32 18.35 -2.50 25.81
CA PRO A 32 18.54 -1.56 26.91
C PRO A 32 19.21 -0.23 26.52
N GLY A 33 19.92 -0.17 25.39
CA GLY A 33 20.57 1.02 24.86
C GLY A 33 19.61 2.13 24.43
N ASP A 34 18.36 1.78 24.12
CA ASP A 34 17.35 2.71 23.61
C ASP A 34 16.59 3.45 24.71
N PHE A 35 16.78 3.05 25.98
CA PHE A 35 16.02 3.60 27.11
C PHE A 35 16.87 4.54 27.97
N ASP A 36 16.29 5.67 28.37
CA ASP A 36 16.92 6.63 29.29
C ASP A 36 17.25 6.01 30.65
N VAL A 37 16.42 5.08 31.10
CA VAL A 37 16.57 4.41 32.40
C VAL A 37 16.32 2.92 32.27
N VAL A 38 17.35 2.13 32.60
CA VAL A 38 17.24 0.66 32.65
C VAL A 38 17.30 0.18 34.11
N ILE A 39 16.25 -0.50 34.54
CA ILE A 39 16.12 -1.07 35.88
C ILE A 39 16.43 -2.57 35.80
N THR A 40 17.59 -2.97 36.33
CA THR A 40 18.07 -4.37 36.28
C THR A 40 17.98 -5.12 37.61
N THR A 41 17.55 -4.43 38.67
CA THR A 41 17.40 -4.99 40.02
C THR A 41 16.09 -4.53 40.65
N VAL A 42 15.58 -5.30 41.61
CA VAL A 42 14.33 -4.99 42.29
C VAL A 42 14.58 -4.01 43.43
N TYR A 43 13.84 -2.90 43.46
CA TYR A 43 13.85 -1.93 44.57
C TYR A 43 12.48 -1.27 44.78
N ASP A 44 12.30 -0.58 45.91
CA ASP A 44 11.12 0.26 46.19
C ASP A 44 11.53 1.73 45.98
N PRO A 45 11.06 2.39 44.90
CA PRO A 45 11.41 3.77 44.60
C PRO A 45 10.71 4.80 45.49
N GLY A 46 9.72 4.42 46.30
CA GLY A 46 8.75 5.39 46.81
C GLY A 46 7.82 5.92 45.70
N ASN A 47 7.22 7.09 45.89
CA ASN A 47 6.43 7.71 44.82
C ASN A 47 7.34 8.16 43.68
N PHE A 48 6.96 7.90 42.43
CA PHE A 48 7.78 8.22 41.27
C PHE A 48 6.98 8.89 40.15
N THR A 49 7.69 9.55 39.25
CA THR A 49 7.13 10.21 38.07
C THR A 49 8.05 9.98 36.89
N ILE A 50 7.49 9.54 35.76
CA ILE A 50 8.16 9.40 34.47
C ILE A 50 7.59 10.51 33.59
N SER A 51 8.45 11.44 33.17
CA SER A 51 8.08 12.66 32.45
C SER A 51 9.29 13.22 31.70
N GLY A 52 9.07 14.18 30.82
CA GLY A 52 10.13 14.86 30.06
C GLY A 52 10.48 14.16 28.74
N GLY A 53 9.60 13.26 28.26
CA GLY A 53 9.90 12.33 27.18
C GLY A 53 10.70 11.10 27.64
N ALA A 54 10.81 10.88 28.96
CA ALA A 54 11.65 9.82 29.50
C ALA A 54 11.11 8.42 29.23
N GLU A 55 12.01 7.51 28.82
CA GLU A 55 11.70 6.12 28.50
C GLU A 55 12.39 5.14 29.45
N TRP A 56 11.61 4.30 30.13
CA TRP A 56 12.12 3.38 31.15
C TRP A 56 11.93 1.92 30.73
N LEU A 57 12.99 1.12 30.84
CA LEU A 57 12.93 -0.34 30.70
C LEU A 57 13.14 -1.03 32.04
N ILE A 58 12.18 -1.85 32.47
CA ILE A 58 12.35 -2.78 33.59
C ILE A 58 12.68 -4.14 33.01
N THR A 59 13.93 -4.59 33.14
CA THR A 59 14.36 -5.88 32.59
C THR A 59 13.70 -7.05 33.34
N SER A 60 13.79 -8.26 32.80
CA SER A 60 13.21 -9.48 33.40
C SER A 60 13.67 -9.78 34.84
N THR A 61 14.84 -9.26 35.25
CA THR A 61 15.38 -9.36 36.61
C THR A 61 15.15 -8.11 37.47
N GLY A 62 14.69 -7.02 36.86
CA GLY A 62 14.42 -5.74 37.51
C GLY A 62 13.02 -5.63 38.11
N GLY A 63 12.83 -4.63 38.97
CA GLY A 63 11.48 -4.33 39.44
C GLY A 63 11.32 -3.08 40.28
N LEU A 64 10.16 -2.45 40.15
CA LEU A 64 9.67 -1.36 40.99
C LEU A 64 8.54 -1.89 41.89
N THR A 65 8.81 -1.98 43.19
CA THR A 65 7.92 -2.66 44.15
C THR A 65 7.38 -1.72 45.22
N GLY A 66 6.36 -2.16 45.96
CA GLY A 66 5.90 -1.49 47.18
C GLY A 66 4.57 -0.74 47.05
N TYR A 67 3.89 -0.76 45.90
CA TYR A 67 2.62 -0.05 45.63
C TYR A 67 2.66 1.43 46.05
N ARG A 68 3.25 2.25 45.18
CA ARG A 68 3.41 3.70 45.39
C ARG A 68 2.71 4.50 44.30
N VAL A 69 2.43 5.77 44.56
CA VAL A 69 1.81 6.63 43.55
C VAL A 69 2.80 6.81 42.39
N ALA A 70 2.39 6.36 41.21
CA ALA A 70 3.12 6.55 39.95
C ALA A 70 2.41 7.61 39.10
N ASN A 71 3.17 8.53 38.51
CA ASN A 71 2.68 9.39 37.44
C ASN A 71 3.51 9.10 36.19
N ILE A 72 2.90 8.46 35.19
CA ILE A 72 3.56 8.11 33.93
C ILE A 72 2.98 9.06 32.88
N GLY A 73 3.78 9.99 32.38
CA GLY A 73 3.32 11.15 31.62
C GLY A 73 2.67 12.20 32.53
N ASN A 74 3.38 13.29 32.82
CA ASN A 74 2.89 14.39 33.65
C ASN A 74 3.48 15.72 33.20
N TYR A 75 2.66 16.63 32.66
CA TYR A 75 3.04 17.87 31.97
C TYR A 75 3.91 17.68 30.71
N SER A 76 4.52 16.51 30.55
CA SER A 76 5.35 16.05 29.45
C SER A 76 5.33 14.53 29.43
N ASP A 77 5.62 13.95 28.27
CA ASP A 77 5.36 12.54 27.99
C ASP A 77 6.25 11.60 28.80
N GLY A 78 5.83 10.35 28.95
CA GLY A 78 6.64 9.31 29.60
C GLY A 78 6.20 7.90 29.24
N LEU A 79 7.17 7.01 29.12
CA LEU A 79 7.01 5.61 28.74
C LEU A 79 7.65 4.67 29.77
N VAL A 80 6.99 3.57 30.07
CA VAL A 80 7.61 2.42 30.74
C VAL A 80 7.28 1.10 30.04
N VAL A 81 8.31 0.34 29.73
CA VAL A 81 8.25 -1.05 29.28
C VAL A 81 8.67 -1.95 30.44
N THR A 82 7.88 -2.98 30.74
CA THR A 82 8.22 -3.94 31.81
C THR A 82 8.27 -5.38 31.32
N LEU A 83 9.46 -5.97 31.41
CA LEU A 83 9.75 -7.40 31.28
C LEU A 83 9.89 -8.07 32.66
N GLY A 84 10.09 -7.26 33.70
CA GLY A 84 10.17 -7.64 35.12
C GLY A 84 8.93 -7.23 35.92
N GLN A 85 9.10 -6.64 37.11
CA GLN A 85 7.98 -6.31 38.01
C GLN A 85 7.68 -4.81 38.10
N LEU A 86 6.44 -4.41 37.87
CA LEU A 86 5.94 -3.05 38.05
C LEU A 86 4.72 -3.02 38.99
N GLN A 87 4.89 -2.49 40.20
CA GLN A 87 3.80 -2.35 41.17
C GLN A 87 3.41 -0.89 41.38
N ILE A 88 2.17 -0.57 41.01
CA ILE A 88 1.64 0.79 41.03
C ILE A 88 0.51 0.90 42.08
N GLY A 89 0.64 1.86 42.99
CA GLY A 89 -0.31 2.08 44.08
C GLY A 89 -1.62 2.75 43.64
N SER A 90 -2.55 2.89 44.58
CA SER A 90 -3.80 3.62 44.38
C SER A 90 -3.57 5.09 44.01
N TRP A 91 -4.43 5.65 43.17
CA TRP A 91 -4.35 7.03 42.63
C TRP A 91 -3.10 7.27 41.80
N SER A 92 -2.74 6.29 40.98
CA SER A 92 -1.69 6.46 39.99
C SER A 92 -2.28 6.85 38.64
N TYR A 93 -1.47 7.53 37.85
CA TYR A 93 -1.90 8.18 36.62
C TYR A 93 -1.06 7.71 35.43
N ILE A 94 -1.75 7.36 34.35
CA ILE A 94 -1.16 7.15 33.03
C ILE A 94 -1.72 8.26 32.14
N GLY A 95 -0.90 9.26 31.83
CA GLY A 95 -1.32 10.48 31.14
C GLY A 95 -1.99 11.49 32.09
N ARG A 96 -1.34 12.64 32.27
CA ARG A 96 -1.82 13.71 33.15
C ARG A 96 -1.33 15.09 32.70
N ASN A 97 -2.15 16.12 32.94
CA ASN A 97 -1.86 17.52 32.64
C ASN A 97 -1.51 17.75 31.15
N GLY A 98 -2.28 17.16 30.23
CA GLY A 98 -2.08 17.27 28.78
C GLY A 98 -0.93 16.43 28.21
N ALA A 99 -0.30 15.56 29.01
CA ALA A 99 0.78 14.68 28.56
C ALA A 99 0.29 13.28 28.17
N THR A 100 1.11 12.59 27.37
CA THR A 100 0.97 11.18 27.03
C THR A 100 1.72 10.31 28.03
N GLY A 101 1.03 9.33 28.60
CA GLY A 101 1.64 8.28 29.42
C GLY A 101 1.44 6.91 28.78
N THR A 102 2.49 6.11 28.70
CA THR A 102 2.44 4.77 28.12
C THR A 102 3.04 3.71 29.04
N VAL A 103 2.32 2.60 29.19
CA VAL A 103 2.77 1.40 29.92
C VAL A 103 2.67 0.18 29.00
N ILE A 104 3.77 -0.53 28.80
CA ILE A 104 3.82 -1.77 28.01
C ILE A 104 4.23 -2.92 28.93
N VAL A 105 3.42 -3.97 28.96
CA VAL A 105 3.71 -5.25 29.64
C VAL A 105 3.96 -6.29 28.56
N ASP A 106 5.16 -6.86 28.55
CA ASP A 106 5.60 -7.78 27.50
C ASP A 106 6.38 -8.97 28.07
N GLU A 107 6.57 -10.02 27.27
CA GLU A 107 7.28 -11.25 27.63
C GLU A 107 6.88 -11.85 28.99
N SER A 108 7.79 -11.85 29.98
CA SER A 108 7.56 -12.31 31.36
C SER A 108 7.13 -11.21 32.33
N GLY A 109 6.87 -10.01 31.82
CA GLY A 109 6.54 -8.83 32.59
C GLY A 109 5.31 -8.99 33.48
N SER A 110 5.30 -8.25 34.58
CA SER A 110 4.14 -8.17 35.46
C SER A 110 3.81 -6.74 35.85
N LEU A 111 2.56 -6.34 35.64
CA LEU A 111 1.97 -5.11 36.17
C LEU A 111 0.99 -5.47 37.28
N ALA A 112 1.13 -4.89 38.46
CA ALA A 112 0.15 -5.04 39.53
C ALA A 112 -0.29 -3.67 40.08
N THR A 113 -1.59 -3.51 40.30
CA THR A 113 -2.15 -2.31 40.95
C THR A 113 -2.93 -2.64 42.21
N SER A 114 -2.85 -1.80 43.24
CA SER A 114 -3.52 -2.02 44.54
C SER A 114 -4.72 -1.10 44.82
N GLY A 115 -5.13 -0.29 43.85
CA GLY A 115 -6.23 0.66 44.01
C GLY A 115 -6.60 1.38 42.71
N TRP A 116 -7.13 2.60 42.81
CA TRP A 116 -7.63 3.33 41.63
C TRP A 116 -6.52 3.61 40.62
N LEU A 117 -6.76 3.24 39.36
CA LEU A 117 -5.94 3.61 38.21
C LEU A 117 -6.71 4.64 37.37
N ALA A 118 -6.11 5.80 37.14
CA ALA A 118 -6.71 6.84 36.32
C ALA A 118 -5.88 7.05 35.05
N MET A 119 -6.52 6.93 33.89
CA MET A 119 -5.91 7.19 32.60
C MET A 119 -6.43 8.52 32.07
N ALA A 120 -5.55 9.33 31.47
CA ALA A 120 -5.91 10.62 30.88
C ALA A 120 -6.75 11.52 31.81
N ARG A 121 -6.10 12.06 32.84
CA ARG A 121 -6.80 12.78 33.92
C ARG A 121 -7.32 14.18 33.56
N ASP A 122 -6.58 14.96 32.80
CA ASP A 122 -6.84 16.38 32.61
C ASP A 122 -6.09 16.97 31.41
N GLY A 123 -6.64 18.04 30.83
CA GLY A 123 -5.97 18.89 29.84
C GLY A 123 -5.78 18.27 28.45
N GLY A 124 -6.60 17.31 28.04
CA GLY A 124 -6.39 16.57 26.79
C GLY A 124 -5.30 15.51 26.87
N ALA A 125 -4.97 15.05 28.08
CA ALA A 125 -3.98 13.99 28.30
C ALA A 125 -4.37 12.68 27.60
N VAL A 126 -3.35 11.86 27.34
CA VAL A 126 -3.48 10.57 26.68
C VAL A 126 -2.88 9.48 27.56
N GLY A 127 -3.59 8.39 27.80
CA GLY A 127 -3.13 7.29 28.63
C GLY A 127 -3.22 5.95 27.92
N HIS A 128 -2.10 5.22 27.88
CA HIS A 128 -1.96 3.96 27.18
C HIS A 128 -1.51 2.82 28.08
N LEU A 129 -2.17 1.67 27.93
CA LEU A 129 -1.77 0.41 28.55
C LEU A 129 -1.82 -0.72 27.52
N SER A 130 -0.66 -1.28 27.16
CA SER A 130 -0.53 -2.39 26.23
C SER A 130 -0.08 -3.65 26.97
N ILE A 131 -0.76 -4.76 26.73
CA ILE A 131 -0.42 -6.08 27.27
C ILE A 131 -0.14 -6.99 26.06
N LEU A 132 1.13 -7.03 25.66
CA LEU A 132 1.60 -7.82 24.53
C LEU A 132 1.96 -9.25 24.98
N GLY A 133 2.42 -9.37 26.23
CA GLY A 133 2.77 -10.61 26.92
C GLY A 133 2.62 -10.47 28.44
N GLY A 134 3.06 -11.49 29.19
CA GLY A 134 3.15 -11.39 30.65
C GLY A 134 1.81 -11.39 31.41
N THR A 135 1.79 -10.71 32.56
CA THR A 135 0.63 -10.70 33.49
C THR A 135 0.27 -9.29 33.97
N ALA A 136 -1.02 -8.92 33.91
CA ALA A 136 -1.51 -7.65 34.45
C ALA A 136 -2.61 -7.89 35.50
N ALA A 137 -2.32 -7.64 36.77
CA ALA A 137 -3.26 -7.75 37.89
C ALA A 137 -3.72 -6.36 38.35
N ILE A 138 -4.83 -5.88 37.78
CA ILE A 138 -5.38 -4.55 38.05
C ILE A 138 -6.38 -4.65 39.21
N GLY A 139 -5.93 -4.33 40.42
CA GLY A 139 -6.65 -4.61 41.67
C GLY A 139 -7.79 -3.63 42.00
N GLY A 140 -7.78 -2.41 41.48
CA GLY A 140 -8.80 -1.40 41.78
C GLY A 140 -9.57 -0.91 40.56
N ASN A 141 -10.43 0.10 40.76
CA ASN A 141 -11.24 0.66 39.69
C ASN A 141 -10.37 1.41 38.67
N VAL A 142 -10.75 1.32 37.40
CA VAL A 142 -10.06 1.96 36.28
C VAL A 142 -10.96 3.04 35.69
N LEU A 143 -10.42 4.26 35.56
CA LEU A 143 -11.10 5.40 34.96
C LEU A 143 -10.41 5.72 33.63
N ALA A 144 -11.03 5.35 32.51
CA ALA A 144 -10.44 5.36 31.17
C ALA A 144 -11.39 6.01 30.15
N PRO A 145 -11.35 7.34 29.95
CA PRO A 145 -10.53 8.33 30.63
C PRO A 145 -11.16 8.84 31.94
N TYR A 146 -10.33 9.46 32.78
CA TYR A 146 -10.75 10.13 34.01
C TYR A 146 -11.28 11.55 33.74
N GLY A 147 -10.61 12.33 32.90
CA GLY A 147 -10.92 13.73 32.64
C GLY A 147 -11.69 13.98 31.35
N ALA A 148 -12.29 15.17 31.24
CA ALA A 148 -12.88 15.63 29.99
C ALA A 148 -11.81 15.86 28.90
N ASN A 149 -12.15 15.57 27.65
CA ASN A 149 -11.32 15.63 26.44
C ASN A 149 -10.05 14.75 26.47
N GLY A 150 -9.93 13.85 27.44
CA GLY A 150 -8.82 12.90 27.50
C GLY A 150 -9.05 11.67 26.62
N THR A 151 -7.98 10.99 26.24
CA THR A 151 -8.02 9.72 25.49
C THR A 151 -7.38 8.61 26.31
N ALA A 152 -8.08 7.51 26.52
CA ALA A 152 -7.52 6.33 27.18
C ALA A 152 -7.66 5.09 26.28
N ALA A 153 -6.55 4.42 26.00
CA ALA A 153 -6.52 3.19 25.21
C ALA A 153 -5.88 2.05 26.02
N ILE A 154 -6.54 0.90 26.02
CA ILE A 154 -6.04 -0.35 26.59
C ILE A 154 -6.05 -1.37 25.45
N ALA A 155 -4.93 -2.03 25.16
CA ALA A 155 -4.96 -3.16 24.23
C ALA A 155 -4.27 -4.39 24.81
N GLN A 156 -4.78 -5.55 24.41
CA GLN A 156 -4.20 -6.84 24.75
C GLN A 156 -4.17 -7.74 23.51
N SER A 157 -2.97 -8.15 23.12
CA SER A 157 -2.72 -9.09 22.03
C SER A 157 -2.17 -10.44 22.52
N GLY A 158 -1.72 -10.52 23.78
CA GLY A 158 -1.19 -11.74 24.39
C GLY A 158 -1.25 -11.73 25.92
N GLY A 159 -0.55 -12.67 26.57
CA GLY A 159 -0.46 -12.73 28.04
C GLY A 159 -1.79 -12.95 28.77
N SER A 160 -1.85 -12.54 30.05
CA SER A 160 -3.07 -12.61 30.86
C SER A 160 -3.32 -11.35 31.69
N SER A 161 -4.59 -10.94 31.78
CA SER A 161 -5.00 -9.78 32.58
C SER A 161 -6.19 -10.11 33.48
N THR A 162 -6.17 -9.55 34.70
CA THR A 162 -7.25 -9.68 35.68
C THR A 162 -7.61 -8.31 36.23
N TRP A 163 -8.87 -7.93 36.09
CA TRP A 163 -9.40 -6.63 36.47
C TRP A 163 -10.38 -6.82 37.63
N SER A 164 -9.92 -6.54 38.84
CA SER A 164 -10.68 -6.81 40.07
C SER A 164 -11.72 -5.73 40.38
N GLY A 165 -11.43 -4.49 40.00
CA GLY A 165 -12.33 -3.35 40.17
C GLY A 165 -13.21 -3.11 38.95
N ARG A 166 -14.07 -2.09 39.07
CA ARG A 166 -14.92 -1.62 37.98
C ARG A 166 -14.11 -0.80 36.97
N ILE A 167 -14.38 -1.01 35.68
CA ILE A 167 -13.83 -0.22 34.59
C ILE A 167 -14.90 0.75 34.10
N TYR A 168 -14.52 2.02 34.01
CA TYR A 168 -15.33 3.10 33.45
C TYR A 168 -14.73 3.53 32.11
N LEU A 169 -15.26 3.01 31.01
CA LEU A 169 -14.80 3.32 29.66
C LEU A 169 -15.62 4.47 29.05
N GLY A 170 -14.94 5.51 28.58
CA GLY A 170 -15.58 6.71 27.99
C GLY A 170 -16.22 7.64 29.02
N GLY A 171 -15.60 7.77 30.20
CA GLY A 171 -15.87 8.88 31.14
C GLY A 171 -16.28 8.45 32.55
N GLY A 172 -15.34 8.52 33.49
CA GLY A 172 -15.60 8.32 34.91
C GLY A 172 -16.19 9.56 35.63
N TYR A 173 -15.74 10.76 35.23
CA TYR A 173 -16.15 12.05 35.81
C TYR A 173 -16.29 13.21 34.78
N GLY A 174 -16.04 12.96 33.47
CA GLY A 174 -16.17 13.94 32.37
C GLY A 174 -16.17 13.27 30.99
N ASP A 175 -16.49 14.02 29.93
CA ASP A 175 -16.62 13.51 28.55
C ASP A 175 -15.26 13.30 27.88
N GLY A 176 -14.86 12.07 27.55
CA GLY A 176 -13.60 11.77 26.86
C GLY A 176 -13.63 10.41 26.16
N ASN A 177 -12.60 10.12 25.37
CA ASN A 177 -12.56 8.98 24.46
C ASN A 177 -11.89 7.77 25.13
N GLY A 178 -12.60 6.65 25.24
CA GLY A 178 -12.08 5.44 25.87
C GLY A 178 -12.17 4.23 24.95
N GLN A 179 -11.08 3.50 24.77
CA GLN A 179 -11.05 2.28 23.97
C GLN A 179 -10.39 1.10 24.70
N ILE A 180 -10.96 -0.08 24.55
CA ILE A 180 -10.33 -1.36 24.88
C ILE A 180 -10.31 -2.20 23.60
N VAL A 181 -9.14 -2.73 23.21
CA VAL A 181 -8.99 -3.67 22.08
C VAL A 181 -8.45 -5.00 22.58
N LEU A 182 -9.16 -6.10 22.29
CA LEU A 182 -8.79 -7.45 22.68
C LEU A 182 -8.62 -8.31 21.43
N SER A 183 -7.38 -8.64 21.10
CA SER A 183 -7.03 -9.43 19.91
C SER A 183 -6.33 -10.74 20.22
N GLY A 184 -5.98 -11.01 21.48
CA GLY A 184 -5.37 -12.26 21.90
C GLY A 184 -5.15 -12.36 23.41
N GLY A 185 -4.69 -13.52 23.89
CA GLY A 185 -4.43 -13.77 25.31
C GLY A 185 -5.70 -13.97 26.15
N THR A 186 -5.56 -13.94 27.49
CA THR A 186 -6.69 -14.13 28.42
C THR A 186 -7.01 -12.86 29.20
N THR A 187 -8.26 -12.41 29.15
CA THR A 187 -8.76 -11.24 29.87
C THR A 187 -9.89 -11.65 30.81
N THR A 188 -9.76 -11.35 32.11
CA THR A 188 -10.81 -11.60 33.11
C THR A 188 -11.22 -10.31 33.82
N PHE A 189 -12.45 -9.87 33.60
CA PHE A 189 -13.08 -8.77 34.32
C PHE A 189 -13.90 -9.32 35.50
N ASN A 190 -13.29 -9.39 36.69
CA ASN A 190 -14.00 -9.76 37.92
C ASN A 190 -14.97 -8.66 38.38
N GLY A 191 -14.66 -7.39 38.07
CA GLY A 191 -15.52 -6.25 38.33
C GLY A 191 -16.46 -5.91 37.17
N GLN A 192 -17.28 -4.88 37.36
CA GLN A 192 -18.19 -4.38 36.31
C GLN A 192 -17.42 -3.67 35.18
N VAL A 193 -17.83 -3.89 33.93
CA VAL A 193 -17.34 -3.19 32.74
C VAL A 193 -18.44 -2.23 32.27
N ASP A 194 -18.20 -0.92 32.37
CA ASP A 194 -19.08 0.10 31.78
C ASP A 194 -18.49 0.59 30.47
N VAL A 195 -19.26 0.50 29.40
CA VAL A 195 -18.93 1.07 28.09
C VAL A 195 -19.87 2.25 27.82
N GLY A 196 -19.34 3.48 27.76
CA GLY A 196 -20.08 4.67 27.35
C GLY A 196 -20.93 5.33 28.43
N ARG A 197 -20.52 5.24 29.70
CA ARG A 197 -21.33 5.72 30.85
C ARG A 197 -21.67 7.22 30.81
N SER A 198 -20.88 8.08 30.14
CA SER A 198 -21.11 9.53 30.16
C SER A 198 -22.37 9.93 29.39
N THR A 199 -23.06 11.00 29.84
CA THR A 199 -24.30 11.50 29.22
C THR A 199 -24.07 12.57 28.14
N GLY A 200 -22.83 12.73 27.66
CA GLY A 200 -22.37 13.81 26.76
C GLY A 200 -21.82 13.32 25.41
N THR A 201 -20.79 13.98 24.88
CA THR A 201 -20.18 13.74 23.55
C THR A 201 -19.01 12.74 23.58
N ALA A 202 -18.86 11.97 24.65
CA ALA A 202 -17.77 11.01 24.83
C ALA A 202 -17.94 9.79 23.89
N THR A 203 -16.86 9.31 23.27
CA THR A 203 -16.85 8.03 22.54
C THR A 203 -16.27 6.92 23.42
N ALA A 204 -16.94 5.76 23.46
CA ALA A 204 -16.48 4.61 24.23
C ALA A 204 -16.58 3.34 23.39
N ARG A 205 -15.48 2.60 23.26
CA ARG A 205 -15.41 1.46 22.34
C ARG A 205 -14.77 0.25 23.01
N LEU A 206 -15.43 -0.91 22.93
CA LEU A 206 -14.86 -2.20 23.30
C LEU A 206 -14.79 -3.07 22.05
N ASP A 207 -13.58 -3.35 21.61
CA ASP A 207 -13.28 -4.09 20.38
C ASP A 207 -12.77 -5.49 20.67
N VAL A 208 -13.28 -6.45 19.92
CA VAL A 208 -12.78 -7.82 19.86
C VAL A 208 -12.36 -8.12 18.43
N VAL A 209 -11.12 -8.57 18.25
CA VAL A 209 -10.50 -8.73 16.93
C VAL A 209 -10.00 -10.16 16.75
N GLY A 210 -10.60 -10.87 15.79
CA GLY A 210 -10.25 -12.27 15.50
C GLY A 210 -10.62 -13.24 16.63
N PRO A 211 -10.24 -14.52 16.51
CA PRO A 211 -10.67 -15.59 17.41
C PRO A 211 -9.71 -15.89 18.58
N ASP A 212 -8.57 -15.21 18.68
CA ASP A 212 -7.45 -15.63 19.56
C ASP A 212 -7.55 -15.15 21.02
N ALA A 213 -8.56 -14.33 21.35
CA ALA A 213 -8.79 -13.85 22.70
C ALA A 213 -9.70 -14.78 23.52
N THR A 214 -9.39 -14.95 24.80
CA THR A 214 -10.32 -15.52 25.80
C THR A 214 -10.80 -14.42 26.72
N ILE A 215 -12.09 -14.11 26.70
CA ILE A 215 -12.66 -12.95 27.40
C ILE A 215 -13.75 -13.41 28.36
N SER A 216 -13.58 -13.15 29.66
CA SER A 216 -14.57 -13.47 30.68
C SER A 216 -14.93 -12.25 31.54
N VAL A 217 -16.22 -12.05 31.79
CA VAL A 217 -16.77 -11.02 32.67
C VAL A 217 -17.49 -11.70 33.83
N GLY A 218 -16.79 -11.81 34.96
CA GLY A 218 -17.34 -12.28 36.24
C GLY A 218 -18.16 -11.22 36.99
N GLY A 219 -17.96 -9.94 36.66
CA GLY A 219 -18.84 -8.84 37.08
C GLY A 219 -20.00 -8.63 36.11
N SER A 220 -20.52 -7.40 35.99
CA SER A 220 -21.58 -7.07 35.01
C SER A 220 -21.00 -6.38 33.76
N LEU A 221 -21.57 -6.64 32.58
CA LEU A 221 -21.33 -5.86 31.38
C LEU A 221 -22.46 -4.84 31.18
N TYR A 222 -22.14 -3.55 31.21
CA TYR A 222 -23.07 -2.45 30.98
C TYR A 222 -22.68 -1.68 29.72
N VAL A 223 -23.59 -1.65 28.76
CA VAL A 223 -23.45 -0.88 27.51
C VAL A 223 -24.48 0.24 27.52
N TYR A 224 -23.99 1.47 27.47
CA TYR A 224 -24.79 2.68 27.55
C TYR A 224 -25.02 3.30 26.16
N ASN A 225 -25.91 4.29 26.08
CA ASN A 225 -26.16 5.01 24.83
C ASN A 225 -24.93 5.85 24.44
N GLY A 226 -24.46 5.73 23.19
CA GLY A 226 -23.20 6.32 22.71
C GLY A 226 -21.97 5.41 22.80
N ALA A 227 -22.13 4.18 23.29
CA ALA A 227 -21.10 3.15 23.25
C ALA A 227 -21.07 2.41 21.91
N THR A 228 -19.88 1.97 21.50
CA THR A 228 -19.66 1.04 20.39
C THR A 228 -19.09 -0.28 20.90
N LEU A 229 -19.67 -1.40 20.48
CA LEU A 229 -19.05 -2.73 20.57
C LEU A 229 -18.59 -3.12 19.17
N GLY A 230 -17.28 -3.20 18.95
CA GLY A 230 -16.72 -3.60 17.66
C GLY A 230 -16.30 -5.06 17.64
N PHE A 231 -16.64 -5.75 16.56
CA PHE A 231 -16.25 -7.13 16.32
C PHE A 231 -15.61 -7.22 14.94
N THR A 232 -14.30 -7.45 14.88
CA THR A 232 -13.59 -7.70 13.62
C THR A 232 -13.48 -9.21 13.40
N ILE A 233 -14.13 -9.69 12.35
CA ILE A 233 -14.19 -11.10 11.96
C ILE A 233 -13.08 -11.39 10.94
N ARG A 234 -12.30 -12.44 11.20
CA ARG A 234 -11.23 -12.96 10.32
C ARG A 234 -11.48 -14.43 10.00
N SER A 235 -10.58 -15.04 9.22
CA SER A 235 -10.51 -16.50 9.13
C SER A 235 -10.43 -17.11 10.54
N GLY A 236 -11.28 -18.10 10.83
CA GLY A 236 -11.46 -18.68 12.17
C GLY A 236 -12.50 -17.98 13.07
N GLY A 237 -13.07 -16.85 12.64
CA GLY A 237 -14.19 -16.17 13.29
C GLY A 237 -13.79 -15.00 14.19
N VAL A 238 -14.51 -14.82 15.30
CA VAL A 238 -14.29 -13.77 16.31
C VAL A 238 -14.49 -14.33 17.71
N SER A 239 -13.70 -13.87 18.69
CA SER A 239 -13.83 -14.27 20.08
C SER A 239 -15.13 -13.73 20.69
N MET A 240 -15.71 -14.54 21.56
CA MET A 240 -16.94 -14.21 22.28
C MET A 240 -16.61 -13.59 23.64
N ILE A 241 -17.42 -12.62 24.07
CA ILE A 241 -17.40 -12.11 25.45
C ILE A 241 -18.28 -13.01 26.33
N ASP A 242 -17.68 -13.82 27.20
CA ASP A 242 -18.40 -14.68 28.14
C ASP A 242 -18.73 -13.93 29.44
N VAL A 243 -19.98 -13.52 29.61
CA VAL A 243 -20.48 -12.88 30.84
C VAL A 243 -20.96 -13.96 31.81
N THR A 244 -20.00 -14.64 32.45
CA THR A 244 -20.23 -15.74 33.39
C THR A 244 -21.16 -15.41 34.57
N SER A 245 -21.31 -14.13 34.92
CA SER A 245 -22.24 -13.66 35.95
C SER A 245 -23.70 -13.64 35.52
N ASN A 246 -23.97 -13.74 34.21
CA ASN A 246 -25.25 -13.49 33.55
C ASN A 246 -25.82 -12.08 33.75
N ALA A 247 -24.99 -11.11 34.12
CA ALA A 247 -25.41 -9.73 34.38
C ALA A 247 -25.04 -8.81 33.20
N THR A 248 -25.78 -8.94 32.10
CA THR A 248 -25.61 -8.13 30.89
C THR A 248 -26.72 -7.09 30.76
N TYR A 249 -26.35 -5.82 30.60
CA TYR A 249 -27.29 -4.69 30.50
C TYR A 249 -26.98 -3.85 29.25
N LEU A 250 -27.72 -4.11 28.18
CA LEU A 250 -27.61 -3.44 26.88
C LEU A 250 -28.65 -2.31 26.81
N ASN A 251 -28.33 -1.18 27.45
CA ASN A 251 -29.26 -0.05 27.63
C ASN A 251 -29.24 0.96 26.48
N GLY A 252 -28.44 0.70 25.44
CA GLY A 252 -28.17 1.56 24.29
C GLY A 252 -26.87 1.13 23.62
N GLY A 253 -26.49 1.81 22.54
CA GLY A 253 -25.21 1.62 21.86
C GLY A 253 -25.30 0.94 20.50
N THR A 254 -24.16 0.86 19.85
CA THR A 254 -24.01 0.42 18.47
C THR A 254 -23.11 -0.80 18.41
N VAL A 255 -23.51 -1.82 17.66
CA VAL A 255 -22.66 -2.97 17.31
C VAL A 255 -22.09 -2.73 15.92
N GLU A 256 -20.77 -2.71 15.86
CA GLU A 256 -19.98 -2.56 14.64
C GLU A 256 -19.38 -3.92 14.29
N ILE A 257 -19.38 -4.26 13.00
CA ILE A 257 -18.93 -5.55 12.49
C ILE A 257 -18.02 -5.24 11.32
N THR A 258 -16.78 -5.66 11.42
CA THR A 258 -15.74 -5.42 10.42
C THR A 258 -15.28 -6.76 9.88
N LEU A 259 -15.09 -6.87 8.56
CA LEU A 259 -14.50 -8.04 7.93
C LEU A 259 -13.02 -7.75 7.62
N ASP A 260 -12.13 -8.65 8.01
CA ASP A 260 -10.69 -8.54 7.73
C ASP A 260 -10.23 -9.82 7.02
N GLY A 261 -10.08 -9.72 5.70
CA GLY A 261 -9.67 -10.83 4.82
C GLY A 261 -10.64 -12.02 4.77
N TYR A 262 -11.87 -11.87 5.24
CA TYR A 262 -12.85 -12.95 5.37
C TYR A 262 -14.21 -12.60 4.77
N THR A 263 -14.79 -13.54 4.01
CA THR A 263 -16.09 -13.39 3.35
C THR A 263 -17.10 -14.37 3.94
N PRO A 264 -18.07 -13.91 4.75
CA PRO A 264 -19.09 -14.78 5.33
C PRO A 264 -20.06 -15.34 4.28
N SER A 265 -20.52 -16.56 4.50
CA SER A 265 -21.60 -17.16 3.71
C SER A 265 -22.96 -16.58 4.09
N TYR A 266 -23.94 -16.62 3.18
CA TYR A 266 -25.32 -16.24 3.49
C TYR A 266 -25.84 -17.02 4.70
N LEU A 267 -26.41 -16.29 5.67
CA LEU A 267 -26.88 -16.78 6.98
C LEU A 267 -25.79 -17.33 7.91
N GLU A 268 -24.51 -17.10 7.62
CA GLU A 268 -23.45 -17.42 8.55
C GLU A 268 -23.59 -16.59 9.84
N THR A 269 -23.38 -17.25 10.97
CA THR A 269 -23.65 -16.68 12.30
C THR A 269 -22.41 -16.64 13.17
N PHE A 270 -22.19 -15.51 13.85
CA PHE A 270 -21.07 -15.30 14.76
C PHE A 270 -21.58 -15.00 16.17
N ASP A 271 -21.11 -15.75 17.17
CA ASP A 271 -21.45 -15.53 18.58
C ASP A 271 -20.62 -14.38 19.15
N LEU A 272 -21.28 -13.32 19.61
CA LEU A 272 -20.62 -12.09 20.07
C LEU A 272 -20.53 -12.02 21.61
N ILE A 273 -21.62 -12.36 22.29
CA ILE A 273 -21.74 -12.31 23.76
C ILE A 273 -22.52 -13.53 24.23
N GLU A 274 -22.04 -14.21 25.28
CA GLU A 274 -22.77 -15.25 26.00
C GLU A 274 -23.18 -14.75 27.39
N SER A 275 -24.48 -14.84 27.68
CA SER A 275 -25.11 -14.44 28.94
C SER A 275 -26.56 -14.93 28.96
N ALA A 276 -27.03 -15.48 30.07
CA ALA A 276 -28.45 -15.78 30.19
C ALA A 276 -29.31 -14.50 30.16
N GLY A 277 -30.42 -14.52 29.41
CA GLY A 277 -31.44 -13.46 29.43
C GLY A 277 -31.06 -12.19 28.67
N ILE A 278 -30.24 -12.30 27.61
CA ILE A 278 -29.84 -11.17 26.76
C ILE A 278 -31.07 -10.46 26.17
N ASN A 279 -31.07 -9.13 26.24
CA ASN A 279 -32.06 -8.28 25.61
C ASN A 279 -31.38 -7.26 24.70
N ILE A 280 -31.60 -7.39 23.38
CA ILE A 280 -30.97 -6.56 22.35
C ILE A 280 -31.86 -5.42 21.84
N SER A 281 -33.04 -5.20 22.43
CA SER A 281 -34.04 -4.25 21.92
C SER A 281 -33.57 -2.79 21.85
N ASN A 282 -32.52 -2.43 22.58
CA ASN A 282 -31.94 -1.08 22.58
C ASN A 282 -30.58 -1.01 21.86
N LEU A 283 -30.13 -2.10 21.24
CA LEU A 283 -28.93 -2.08 20.39
C LEU A 283 -29.29 -1.72 18.96
N SER A 284 -28.34 -1.08 18.30
CA SER A 284 -28.39 -0.78 16.86
C SER A 284 -27.16 -1.35 16.17
N LEU A 285 -27.27 -1.68 14.89
CA LEU A 285 -26.08 -1.89 14.05
C LEU A 285 -25.52 -0.54 13.62
N ALA A 286 -24.19 -0.45 13.48
CA ALA A 286 -23.53 0.75 12.96
C ALA A 286 -24.06 1.13 11.57
N ALA A 287 -24.02 2.42 11.23
CA ALA A 287 -24.56 2.91 9.97
C ALA A 287 -23.90 2.25 8.75
N PHE A 288 -22.58 2.00 8.82
CA PHE A 288 -21.79 1.31 7.80
C PHE A 288 -22.10 -0.21 7.70
N ASN A 289 -22.81 -0.79 8.68
CA ASN A 289 -23.26 -2.19 8.64
C ASN A 289 -24.66 -2.35 8.01
N GLN A 290 -25.36 -1.25 7.68
CA GLN A 290 -26.75 -1.34 7.26
C GLN A 290 -26.88 -1.89 5.84
N GLY A 291 -27.47 -3.08 5.74
CA GLY A 291 -27.77 -3.77 4.48
C GLY A 291 -27.27 -5.20 4.42
N VAL A 292 -26.36 -5.60 5.32
CA VAL A 292 -25.62 -6.87 5.18
C VAL A 292 -25.67 -7.77 6.43
N TRP A 293 -26.04 -7.25 7.60
CA TRP A 293 -26.06 -8.02 8.86
C TRP A 293 -27.36 -7.86 9.65
N ALA A 294 -27.72 -8.88 10.44
CA ALA A 294 -28.73 -8.79 11.48
C ALA A 294 -28.18 -9.24 12.84
N LEU A 295 -28.65 -8.58 13.90
CA LEU A 295 -28.44 -9.05 15.27
C LEU A 295 -29.61 -9.93 15.69
N GLN A 296 -29.30 -11.06 16.32
CA GLN A 296 -30.31 -11.94 16.91
C GLN A 296 -29.88 -12.43 18.29
N VAL A 297 -30.85 -12.97 19.01
CA VAL A 297 -30.59 -13.84 20.16
C VAL A 297 -30.81 -15.27 19.69
N ASN A 298 -29.88 -16.16 20.00
CA ASN A 298 -29.97 -17.56 19.60
C ASN A 298 -31.23 -18.26 20.20
N GLY A 299 -31.55 -19.46 19.70
CA GLY A 299 -32.74 -20.20 20.12
C GLY A 299 -32.79 -20.59 21.61
N ALA A 300 -31.63 -20.65 22.29
CA ALA A 300 -31.53 -20.93 23.72
C ALA A 300 -31.69 -19.66 24.60
N GLY A 301 -31.63 -18.46 24.02
CA GLY A 301 -31.77 -17.21 24.74
C GLY A 301 -30.51 -16.77 25.51
N ASP A 302 -29.37 -17.40 25.25
CA ASP A 302 -28.12 -17.24 25.98
C ASP A 302 -26.98 -16.65 25.16
N ARG A 303 -27.17 -16.38 23.86
CA ARG A 303 -26.16 -15.74 23.00
C ARG A 303 -26.71 -14.62 22.14
N LEU A 304 -25.98 -13.50 22.09
CA LEU A 304 -26.11 -12.48 21.06
C LEU A 304 -25.29 -12.90 19.84
N GLN A 305 -25.92 -12.92 18.66
CA GLN A 305 -25.31 -13.32 17.41
C GLN A 305 -25.42 -12.23 16.35
N ALA A 306 -24.42 -12.13 15.48
CA ALA A 306 -24.52 -11.48 14.18
C ALA A 306 -24.81 -12.53 13.10
N VAL A 307 -25.68 -12.19 12.14
CA VAL A 307 -26.08 -13.05 11.00
C VAL A 307 -25.84 -12.31 9.70
N TYR A 308 -25.16 -12.93 8.75
CA TYR A 308 -24.92 -12.35 7.41
C TYR A 308 -26.15 -12.50 6.51
N LEU A 309 -26.56 -11.44 5.81
CA LEU A 309 -27.87 -11.31 5.14
C LEU A 309 -27.84 -11.01 3.63
N VAL A 310 -26.67 -10.95 2.98
CA VAL A 310 -26.62 -10.77 1.52
C VAL A 310 -26.67 -12.12 0.81
N ASP A 311 -27.68 -12.28 -0.03
CA ASP A 311 -27.80 -13.30 -1.09
C ASP A 311 -27.66 -12.55 -2.42
N GLU A 312 -26.44 -12.36 -2.90
CA GLU A 312 -26.27 -12.01 -4.32
C GLU A 312 -26.50 -13.31 -5.08
N ASN A 313 -27.65 -13.48 -5.76
CA ASN A 313 -27.66 -14.39 -6.89
C ASN A 313 -26.97 -13.64 -8.03
N PRO A 314 -25.72 -13.96 -8.40
CA PRO A 314 -24.94 -13.21 -9.39
C PRO A 314 -25.47 -13.38 -10.83
N TYR A 315 -26.60 -14.06 -11.03
CA TYR A 315 -27.14 -14.44 -12.33
C TYR A 315 -28.61 -14.00 -12.53
N ASP A 316 -28.87 -12.69 -12.46
CA ASP A 316 -30.17 -12.13 -12.85
C ASP A 316 -30.42 -12.39 -14.36
N PRO A 317 -31.51 -13.08 -14.74
CA PRO A 317 -31.84 -13.34 -16.15
C PRO A 317 -31.92 -12.08 -17.04
N ASP A 318 -32.22 -10.91 -16.47
CA ASP A 318 -32.33 -9.65 -17.22
C ASP A 318 -30.95 -9.13 -17.72
N ASP A 319 -29.85 -9.62 -17.16
CA ASP A 319 -28.48 -9.29 -17.58
C ASP A 319 -27.95 -10.16 -18.74
N PHE A 320 -28.77 -11.10 -19.25
CA PHE A 320 -28.38 -12.04 -20.30
C PHE A 320 -29.14 -11.81 -21.62
N ASP A 321 -28.41 -11.88 -22.74
CA ASP A 321 -28.99 -11.73 -24.07
C ASP A 321 -29.92 -12.89 -24.45
N VAL A 322 -29.62 -14.09 -23.94
CA VAL A 322 -30.39 -15.31 -24.22
C VAL A 322 -30.56 -16.11 -22.94
N VAL A 323 -31.81 -16.25 -22.50
CA VAL A 323 -32.20 -17.07 -21.35
C VAL A 323 -32.88 -18.34 -21.85
N ILE A 324 -32.38 -19.50 -21.41
CA ILE A 324 -32.95 -20.82 -21.67
C ILE A 324 -33.56 -21.30 -20.35
N ASP A 325 -34.88 -21.19 -20.24
CA ASP A 325 -35.67 -21.55 -19.05
C ASP A 325 -36.41 -22.89 -19.20
N THR A 326 -36.36 -23.48 -20.39
CA THR A 326 -37.06 -24.70 -20.78
C THR A 326 -36.17 -25.61 -21.63
N PRO A 327 -36.42 -26.95 -21.66
CA PRO A 327 -35.60 -27.88 -22.43
C PRO A 327 -35.58 -27.64 -23.94
N GLN A 328 -34.38 -27.55 -24.53
CA GLN A 328 -34.16 -27.35 -25.96
C GLN A 328 -33.10 -28.32 -26.53
N SER A 329 -33.30 -28.79 -27.76
CA SER A 329 -32.31 -29.62 -28.49
C SER A 329 -31.93 -29.02 -29.84
N GLY A 330 -30.68 -29.24 -30.28
CA GLY A 330 -30.13 -28.73 -31.54
C GLY A 330 -28.78 -28.04 -31.39
N ASN A 331 -28.06 -27.88 -32.49
CA ASN A 331 -26.77 -27.18 -32.50
C ASN A 331 -26.97 -25.70 -32.17
N PHE A 332 -26.00 -25.09 -31.51
CA PHE A 332 -26.03 -23.68 -31.12
C PHE A 332 -24.66 -23.03 -31.25
N THR A 333 -24.66 -21.71 -31.37
CA THR A 333 -23.42 -20.92 -31.39
C THR A 333 -23.67 -19.62 -30.65
N VAL A 334 -22.90 -19.38 -29.59
CA VAL A 334 -22.81 -18.07 -28.93
C VAL A 334 -21.85 -17.22 -29.75
N THR A 335 -22.27 -16.01 -30.15
CA THR A 335 -21.46 -15.12 -31.01
C THR A 335 -21.54 -13.67 -30.54
N SER A 336 -20.63 -12.80 -31.01
CA SER A 336 -20.83 -11.34 -30.98
C SER A 336 -20.98 -10.68 -29.60
N GLY A 337 -20.20 -11.10 -28.60
CA GLY A 337 -20.23 -10.55 -27.25
C GLY A 337 -21.44 -10.99 -26.42
N GLN A 338 -22.20 -11.98 -26.89
CA GLN A 338 -23.42 -12.42 -26.22
C GLN A 338 -23.16 -13.12 -24.88
N ASN A 339 -24.07 -12.89 -23.94
CA ASN A 339 -24.18 -13.58 -22.66
C ASN A 339 -25.42 -14.49 -22.67
N TRP A 340 -25.23 -15.79 -22.46
CA TRP A 340 -26.31 -16.77 -22.39
C TRP A 340 -26.45 -17.33 -20.98
N LEU A 341 -27.67 -17.51 -20.51
CA LEU A 341 -28.00 -18.18 -19.24
C LEU A 341 -28.87 -19.40 -19.50
N ILE A 342 -28.48 -20.56 -18.96
CA ILE A 342 -29.38 -21.71 -18.77
C ILE A 342 -29.81 -21.67 -17.31
N THR A 343 -31.08 -21.38 -17.04
CA THR A 343 -31.60 -21.31 -15.68
C THR A 343 -31.68 -22.71 -15.06
N ASP A 344 -31.91 -22.78 -13.74
CA ASP A 344 -32.12 -24.01 -12.97
C ASP A 344 -33.19 -24.96 -13.56
N THR A 345 -34.22 -24.42 -14.22
CA THR A 345 -35.28 -25.19 -14.90
C THR A 345 -34.98 -25.49 -16.38
N GLY A 346 -33.96 -24.86 -16.94
CA GLY A 346 -33.59 -24.94 -18.36
C GLY A 346 -32.71 -26.13 -18.70
N SER A 347 -32.73 -26.56 -19.97
CA SER A 347 -31.70 -27.48 -20.47
C SER A 347 -31.40 -27.32 -21.95
N ARG A 348 -30.16 -27.63 -22.34
CA ARG A 348 -29.70 -27.55 -23.74
C ARG A 348 -28.87 -28.76 -24.15
N THR A 349 -29.23 -29.38 -25.28
CA THR A 349 -28.48 -30.52 -25.86
C THR A 349 -28.11 -30.30 -27.32
N GLY A 350 -26.84 -30.45 -27.69
CA GLY A 350 -26.40 -30.40 -29.09
C GLY A 350 -24.89 -30.16 -29.29
N VAL A 351 -24.46 -29.88 -30.52
CA VAL A 351 -23.09 -29.39 -30.79
C VAL A 351 -23.05 -27.90 -30.48
N GLY A 352 -22.27 -27.52 -29.46
CA GLY A 352 -22.15 -26.15 -28.97
C GLY A 352 -20.84 -25.48 -29.40
N GLN A 353 -20.91 -24.21 -29.79
CA GLN A 353 -19.72 -23.41 -30.07
C GLN A 353 -19.84 -22.05 -29.39
N ILE A 354 -18.91 -21.75 -28.50
CA ILE A 354 -18.88 -20.46 -27.79
C ILE A 354 -17.78 -19.61 -28.42
N ARG A 355 -18.16 -18.59 -29.19
CA ARG A 355 -17.24 -17.76 -29.98
C ARG A 355 -17.43 -16.29 -29.61
N ASN A 356 -16.46 -15.67 -28.95
CA ASN A 356 -16.56 -14.28 -28.52
C ASN A 356 -17.80 -14.03 -27.63
N GLY A 357 -17.95 -14.75 -26.51
CA GLY A 357 -19.12 -14.61 -25.63
C GLY A 357 -19.08 -15.55 -24.42
N LEU A 358 -20.10 -15.42 -23.56
CA LEU A 358 -20.25 -16.12 -22.29
C LEU A 358 -21.49 -17.02 -22.31
N MET A 359 -21.39 -18.20 -21.67
CA MET A 359 -22.53 -19.03 -21.32
C MET A 359 -22.43 -19.45 -19.86
N VAL A 360 -23.47 -19.20 -19.07
CA VAL A 360 -23.64 -19.62 -17.67
C VAL A 360 -24.66 -20.75 -17.60
N VAL A 361 -24.38 -21.78 -16.81
CA VAL A 361 -25.21 -22.99 -16.67
C VAL A 361 -25.58 -23.21 -15.21
N LEU A 362 -26.86 -22.99 -14.89
CA LEU A 362 -27.50 -23.32 -13.61
C LEU A 362 -28.41 -24.56 -13.71
N GLY A 363 -28.86 -24.91 -14.92
CA GLY A 363 -29.61 -26.14 -15.25
C GLY A 363 -28.74 -27.17 -15.97
N ASP A 364 -29.26 -27.85 -17.00
CA ASP A 364 -28.51 -28.92 -17.70
C ASP A 364 -27.94 -28.48 -19.07
N LEU A 365 -26.65 -28.69 -19.30
CA LEU A 365 -26.00 -28.56 -20.61
C LEU A 365 -25.35 -29.87 -21.07
N SER A 366 -25.82 -30.43 -22.19
CA SER A 366 -25.25 -31.63 -22.82
C SER A 366 -24.60 -31.34 -24.17
N LEU A 367 -23.27 -31.37 -24.22
CA LEU A 367 -22.46 -31.12 -25.40
C LEU A 367 -22.13 -32.40 -26.17
N SER A 368 -22.47 -32.40 -27.45
CA SER A 368 -22.14 -33.47 -28.40
C SER A 368 -20.72 -33.34 -28.94
N ALA A 369 -20.21 -34.42 -29.57
CA ALA A 369 -18.88 -34.44 -30.16
C ALA A 369 -18.67 -33.31 -31.19
N GLY A 370 -17.53 -32.62 -31.08
CA GLY A 370 -17.21 -31.48 -31.96
C GLY A 370 -17.66 -30.13 -31.40
N SER A 371 -17.88 -30.04 -30.09
CA SER A 371 -18.16 -28.78 -29.40
C SER A 371 -16.86 -28.02 -29.06
N TYR A 372 -16.91 -26.70 -29.10
CA TYR A 372 -15.74 -25.82 -28.92
C TYR A 372 -16.03 -24.69 -27.94
N ILE A 373 -15.11 -24.48 -27.00
CA ILE A 373 -15.04 -23.28 -26.17
C ILE A 373 -13.90 -22.42 -26.73
N GLY A 374 -14.24 -21.30 -27.37
CA GLY A 374 -13.29 -20.51 -28.17
C GLY A 374 -12.98 -21.15 -29.53
N ARG A 375 -13.17 -20.39 -30.62
CA ARG A 375 -12.87 -20.87 -31.99
C ARG A 375 -12.69 -19.72 -33.00
N TYR A 376 -11.84 -19.91 -34.00
CA TYR A 376 -11.60 -18.96 -35.10
C TYR A 376 -11.10 -17.58 -34.63
N GLY A 377 -10.06 -17.56 -33.80
CA GLY A 377 -9.43 -16.35 -33.28
C GLY A 377 -10.29 -15.57 -32.27
N THR A 378 -11.18 -16.25 -31.54
CA THR A 378 -12.08 -15.62 -30.56
C THR A 378 -11.95 -16.21 -29.16
N THR A 379 -12.39 -15.45 -28.16
CA THR A 379 -12.47 -15.89 -26.76
C THR A 379 -13.86 -16.43 -26.44
N GLY A 380 -13.97 -17.65 -25.92
CA GLY A 380 -15.25 -18.19 -25.45
C GLY A 380 -15.17 -18.58 -23.97
N THR A 381 -16.20 -18.25 -23.20
CA THR A 381 -16.29 -18.56 -21.77
C THR A 381 -17.50 -19.41 -21.46
N LEU A 382 -17.31 -20.49 -20.70
CA LEU A 382 -18.37 -21.35 -20.17
C LEU A 382 -18.23 -21.42 -18.64
N THR A 383 -19.29 -21.05 -17.92
CA THR A 383 -19.35 -21.14 -16.46
C THR A 383 -20.42 -22.15 -16.05
N VAL A 384 -20.09 -23.05 -15.12
CA VAL A 384 -21.02 -23.94 -14.42
C VAL A 384 -21.03 -23.53 -12.95
N ASP A 385 -22.21 -23.32 -12.40
CA ASP A 385 -22.38 -22.83 -11.03
C ASP A 385 -23.68 -23.34 -10.40
N MET A 386 -23.83 -23.17 -9.10
CA MET A 386 -24.95 -23.65 -8.29
C MET A 386 -25.26 -25.13 -8.57
N ASP A 387 -26.51 -25.46 -8.90
CA ASP A 387 -26.94 -26.83 -9.24
C ASP A 387 -26.68 -27.23 -10.71
N GLY A 388 -25.97 -26.40 -11.47
CA GLY A 388 -25.73 -26.61 -12.90
C GLY A 388 -25.03 -27.92 -13.22
N ALA A 389 -25.43 -28.57 -14.32
CA ALA A 389 -24.88 -29.84 -14.77
C ALA A 389 -24.39 -29.78 -16.21
N LEU A 390 -23.07 -29.91 -16.42
CA LEU A 390 -22.43 -29.99 -17.72
C LEU A 390 -22.05 -31.45 -18.06
N SER A 391 -22.48 -31.94 -19.22
CA SER A 391 -22.08 -33.24 -19.76
C SER A 391 -21.51 -33.12 -21.16
N ALA A 392 -20.23 -33.45 -21.34
CA ALA A 392 -19.55 -33.50 -22.62
C ALA A 392 -18.93 -34.88 -22.85
N ALA A 393 -19.77 -35.90 -23.10
CA ALA A 393 -19.38 -37.32 -23.10
C ALA A 393 -18.39 -37.77 -24.19
N SER A 394 -17.97 -36.89 -25.10
CA SER A 394 -17.05 -37.19 -26.22
C SER A 394 -15.89 -36.19 -26.24
N TYR A 395 -15.46 -35.70 -27.40
CA TYR A 395 -14.41 -34.69 -27.49
C TYR A 395 -14.96 -33.29 -27.20
N LEU A 396 -14.35 -32.61 -26.22
CA LEU A 396 -14.48 -31.17 -25.97
C LEU A 396 -13.16 -30.47 -26.29
N TYR A 397 -13.25 -29.38 -27.05
CA TYR A 397 -12.09 -28.65 -27.54
C TYR A 397 -12.06 -27.22 -26.97
N PHE A 398 -10.93 -26.81 -26.42
CA PHE A 398 -10.66 -25.43 -26.00
C PHE A 398 -9.74 -24.79 -27.02
N GLY A 399 -10.15 -23.68 -27.64
CA GLY A 399 -9.40 -23.08 -28.73
C GLY A 399 -9.36 -23.99 -29.96
N GLY A 400 -9.84 -23.52 -31.10
CA GLY A 400 -10.06 -24.39 -32.26
C GLY A 400 -9.53 -23.85 -33.58
N ARG A 401 -8.49 -22.99 -33.56
CA ARG A 401 -7.72 -22.35 -34.65
C ARG A 401 -7.49 -20.85 -34.41
N ASP A 402 -6.47 -20.32 -35.07
CA ASP A 402 -6.25 -18.89 -35.32
C ASP A 402 -6.01 -18.02 -34.05
N GLY A 403 -5.47 -18.60 -32.97
CA GLY A 403 -5.17 -17.86 -31.74
C GLY A 403 -6.38 -17.68 -30.82
N SER A 404 -7.28 -18.67 -30.79
CA SER A 404 -8.49 -18.65 -29.96
C SER A 404 -8.19 -18.88 -28.49
N THR A 405 -9.01 -18.30 -27.61
CA THR A 405 -8.96 -18.56 -26.16
C THR A 405 -10.23 -19.27 -25.71
N GLY A 406 -10.09 -20.40 -25.03
CA GLY A 406 -11.22 -21.11 -24.39
C GLY A 406 -11.12 -21.05 -22.88
N ILE A 407 -12.17 -20.60 -22.19
CA ILE A 407 -12.24 -20.47 -20.74
C ILE A 407 -13.38 -21.34 -20.20
N LEU A 408 -13.10 -22.20 -19.23
CA LEU A 408 -14.10 -22.96 -18.47
C LEU A 408 -13.95 -22.63 -16.99
N ASN A 409 -15.03 -22.21 -16.36
CA ASN A 409 -15.13 -22.02 -14.91
C ASN A 409 -16.11 -23.04 -14.33
N ILE A 410 -15.71 -23.76 -13.29
CA ILE A 410 -16.55 -24.63 -12.48
C ILE A 410 -16.54 -24.05 -11.08
N LEU A 411 -17.52 -23.20 -10.79
CA LEU A 411 -17.62 -22.48 -9.53
C LEU A 411 -18.32 -23.35 -8.49
N ASP A 412 -19.44 -23.95 -8.89
CA ASP A 412 -20.14 -25.02 -8.18
C ASP A 412 -20.84 -25.95 -9.21
N GLY A 413 -21.57 -26.96 -8.76
CA GLY A 413 -22.35 -27.85 -9.62
C GLY A 413 -21.59 -29.08 -10.11
N THR A 414 -22.04 -29.70 -11.20
CA THR A 414 -21.47 -30.97 -11.70
C THR A 414 -21.02 -30.90 -13.15
N ALA A 415 -19.84 -31.45 -13.46
CA ALA A 415 -19.33 -31.50 -14.82
C ALA A 415 -18.75 -32.87 -15.14
N THR A 416 -19.10 -33.46 -16.28
CA THR A 416 -18.54 -34.73 -16.75
C THR A 416 -18.01 -34.59 -18.17
N PHE A 417 -16.73 -34.91 -18.37
CA PHE A 417 -16.02 -34.76 -19.63
C PHE A 417 -15.53 -36.11 -20.16
N GLY A 418 -15.67 -36.32 -21.48
CA GLY A 418 -14.96 -37.35 -22.22
C GLY A 418 -13.51 -36.94 -22.46
N THR A 419 -13.04 -37.02 -23.71
CA THR A 419 -11.69 -36.58 -24.07
C THR A 419 -11.66 -35.06 -24.17
N VAL A 420 -10.66 -34.42 -23.56
CA VAL A 420 -10.49 -32.97 -23.56
C VAL A 420 -9.16 -32.59 -24.20
N CYS A 421 -9.21 -31.67 -25.16
CA CYS A 421 -8.02 -31.08 -25.78
C CYS A 421 -7.93 -29.59 -25.41
N ALA A 422 -6.94 -29.22 -24.61
CA ALA A 422 -6.78 -27.90 -24.03
C ALA A 422 -5.35 -27.37 -24.24
N PRO A 423 -5.05 -26.67 -25.35
CA PRO A 423 -5.93 -26.27 -26.44
C PRO A 423 -5.90 -27.18 -27.70
N ASN A 424 -6.77 -26.93 -28.68
CA ASN A 424 -6.90 -27.70 -29.94
C ASN A 424 -6.49 -26.93 -31.20
N GLY A 425 -5.40 -26.15 -31.11
CA GLY A 425 -4.78 -25.42 -32.23
C GLY A 425 -3.43 -24.81 -31.86
N THR A 426 -2.74 -24.23 -32.85
CA THR A 426 -1.46 -23.51 -32.69
C THR A 426 -1.73 -22.06 -32.25
N ASN A 427 -0.97 -21.55 -31.27
CA ASN A 427 -1.14 -20.22 -30.65
C ASN A 427 -2.47 -20.03 -29.90
N ASP A 428 -3.22 -21.10 -29.68
CA ASP A 428 -4.46 -21.06 -28.93
C ASP A 428 -4.15 -21.08 -27.42
N THR A 429 -5.09 -20.61 -26.60
CA THR A 429 -5.01 -20.59 -25.13
C THR A 429 -6.18 -21.34 -24.53
N ALA A 430 -5.92 -22.16 -23.50
CA ALA A 430 -6.97 -22.78 -22.69
C ALA A 430 -6.82 -22.39 -21.22
N VAL A 431 -7.92 -21.97 -20.59
CA VAL A 431 -7.98 -21.67 -19.15
C VAL A 431 -9.11 -22.50 -18.55
N ILE A 432 -8.80 -23.28 -17.53
CA ILE A 432 -9.77 -24.12 -16.81
C ILE A 432 -9.65 -23.81 -15.33
N ASN A 433 -10.69 -23.28 -14.72
CA ASN A 433 -10.72 -22.93 -13.30
C ASN A 433 -11.77 -23.77 -12.59
N GLN A 434 -11.41 -24.36 -11.46
CA GLN A 434 -12.34 -25.04 -10.57
C GLN A 434 -12.14 -24.53 -9.14
N SER A 435 -13.17 -23.87 -8.59
CA SER A 435 -13.19 -23.38 -7.21
C SER A 435 -14.16 -24.14 -6.30
N GLY A 436 -15.06 -24.94 -6.88
CA GLY A 436 -16.03 -25.76 -6.16
C GLY A 436 -16.60 -26.89 -7.01
N GLY A 437 -17.79 -27.40 -6.65
CA GLY A 437 -18.50 -28.42 -7.41
C GLY A 437 -17.78 -29.76 -7.58
N VAL A 438 -18.24 -30.57 -8.55
CA VAL A 438 -17.74 -31.91 -8.87
C VAL A 438 -17.45 -32.06 -10.36
N ALA A 439 -16.17 -32.17 -10.73
CA ALA A 439 -15.70 -32.42 -12.08
C ALA A 439 -15.17 -33.85 -12.26
N THR A 440 -15.75 -34.61 -13.20
CA THR A 440 -15.29 -35.94 -13.60
C THR A 440 -14.73 -35.90 -15.02
N TRP A 441 -13.41 -36.05 -15.15
CA TRP A 441 -12.69 -36.15 -16.42
C TRP A 441 -12.56 -37.64 -16.79
N ALA A 442 -13.60 -38.19 -17.40
CA ALA A 442 -13.72 -39.61 -17.71
C ALA A 442 -12.82 -40.05 -18.87
N GLY A 443 -12.53 -39.15 -19.83
CA GLY A 443 -11.60 -39.40 -20.93
C GLY A 443 -10.21 -38.83 -20.67
N ARG A 444 -9.36 -38.86 -21.71
CA ARG A 444 -7.98 -38.33 -21.63
C ARG A 444 -8.01 -36.80 -21.67
N VAL A 445 -7.21 -36.16 -20.82
CA VAL A 445 -7.03 -34.70 -20.78
C VAL A 445 -5.65 -34.37 -21.35
N TYR A 446 -5.63 -33.63 -22.46
CA TYR A 446 -4.42 -33.09 -23.09
C TYR A 446 -4.26 -31.62 -22.70
N LEU A 447 -3.65 -31.36 -21.54
CA LEU A 447 -3.33 -30.00 -21.10
C LEU A 447 -2.01 -29.57 -21.75
N GLY A 448 -2.03 -28.44 -22.47
CA GLY A 448 -0.99 -28.06 -23.44
C GLY A 448 -1.24 -28.58 -24.86
N GLY A 449 -2.40 -29.19 -25.11
CA GLY A 449 -2.93 -29.48 -26.44
C GLY A 449 -2.42 -30.75 -27.13
N PHE A 450 -3.10 -31.11 -28.23
CA PHE A 450 -2.83 -32.34 -29.01
C PHE A 450 -1.86 -32.12 -30.19
N TYR A 451 -1.79 -30.90 -30.73
CA TYR A 451 -0.98 -30.55 -31.90
C TYR A 451 0.26 -29.76 -31.51
N SER A 452 1.38 -29.99 -32.18
CA SER A 452 2.63 -29.26 -31.96
C SER A 452 2.48 -27.78 -32.36
N GLY A 453 2.68 -26.85 -31.43
CA GLY A 453 2.57 -25.41 -31.65
C GLY A 453 2.80 -24.59 -30.37
N ALA A 454 3.03 -23.28 -30.51
CA ALA A 454 3.28 -22.35 -29.42
C ALA A 454 1.97 -21.97 -28.68
N SER A 455 1.32 -22.95 -28.05
CA SER A 455 0.00 -22.79 -27.41
C SER A 455 0.11 -22.86 -25.88
N SER A 456 -0.67 -22.04 -25.16
CA SER A 456 -0.63 -21.97 -23.69
C SER A 456 -1.84 -22.67 -23.06
N ALA A 457 -1.66 -23.20 -21.86
CA ALA A 457 -2.78 -23.75 -21.09
C ALA A 457 -2.56 -23.60 -19.58
N THR A 458 -3.60 -23.18 -18.87
CA THR A 458 -3.62 -23.18 -17.41
C THR A 458 -4.85 -23.95 -16.93
N MET A 459 -4.64 -24.87 -15.99
CA MET A 459 -5.71 -25.48 -15.21
C MET A 459 -5.47 -25.14 -13.74
N THR A 460 -6.38 -24.43 -13.10
CA THR A 460 -6.31 -24.06 -11.68
C THR A 460 -7.42 -24.77 -10.91
N ILE A 461 -7.05 -25.44 -9.82
CA ILE A 461 -7.98 -26.13 -8.93
C ILE A 461 -7.77 -25.58 -7.52
N SER A 462 -8.73 -24.80 -7.02
CA SER A 462 -8.69 -24.18 -5.69
C SER A 462 -9.73 -24.74 -4.72
N GLY A 463 -10.72 -25.51 -5.20
CA GLY A 463 -11.73 -26.14 -4.36
C GLY A 463 -12.57 -27.20 -5.09
N GLY A 464 -13.49 -27.83 -4.36
CA GLY A 464 -14.38 -28.86 -4.91
C GLY A 464 -13.72 -30.22 -5.16
N THR A 465 -14.36 -31.08 -5.95
CA THR A 465 -13.85 -32.43 -6.27
C THR A 465 -13.49 -32.55 -7.75
N ALA A 466 -12.24 -32.91 -8.06
CA ALA A 466 -11.77 -33.19 -9.41
C ALA A 466 -11.30 -34.65 -9.52
N THR A 467 -11.97 -35.45 -10.36
CA THR A 467 -11.62 -36.86 -10.61
C THR A 467 -11.19 -37.09 -12.06
N PHE A 468 -9.94 -37.50 -12.27
CA PHE A 468 -9.38 -37.88 -13.56
C PHE A 468 -9.36 -39.40 -13.70
N SER A 469 -10.35 -39.95 -14.41
CA SER A 469 -10.57 -41.40 -14.48
C SER A 469 -9.74 -42.13 -15.53
N ASN A 470 -9.18 -41.39 -16.49
CA ASN A 470 -8.29 -41.92 -17.52
C ASN A 470 -6.90 -41.29 -17.37
N ARG A 471 -6.38 -40.59 -18.37
CA ARG A 471 -5.02 -40.05 -18.35
C ARG A 471 -5.06 -38.52 -18.32
N LEU A 472 -4.33 -37.93 -17.39
CA LEU A 472 -4.04 -36.49 -17.32
C LEU A 472 -2.63 -36.25 -17.85
N ASP A 473 -2.50 -35.64 -19.02
CA ASP A 473 -1.23 -35.18 -19.56
C ASP A 473 -1.07 -33.68 -19.35
N VAL A 474 0.00 -33.28 -18.65
CA VAL A 474 0.38 -31.88 -18.42
C VAL A 474 1.60 -31.57 -19.29
N GLY A 475 1.42 -30.72 -20.31
CA GLY A 475 2.47 -30.28 -21.23
C GLY A 475 2.70 -31.20 -22.44
N TYR A 476 1.68 -31.91 -22.95
CA TYR A 476 1.85 -32.95 -23.97
C TYR A 476 2.51 -32.50 -25.29
N SER A 477 2.28 -31.27 -25.77
CA SER A 477 2.74 -30.81 -27.10
C SER A 477 3.56 -29.52 -27.09
N VAL A 478 4.45 -29.36 -26.10
CA VAL A 478 5.33 -28.19 -26.01
C VAL A 478 6.35 -28.13 -27.15
N GLY A 479 6.09 -27.25 -28.13
CA GLY A 479 7.09 -26.73 -29.06
C GLY A 479 7.51 -25.32 -28.64
N GLY A 480 8.59 -25.20 -27.86
CA GLY A 480 9.29 -23.93 -27.58
C GLY A 480 8.58 -22.94 -26.63
N GLY A 481 8.96 -22.96 -25.34
CA GLY A 481 8.91 -21.77 -24.46
C GLY A 481 7.56 -21.18 -24.04
N VAL A 482 6.42 -21.81 -24.34
CA VAL A 482 5.08 -21.30 -23.99
C VAL A 482 4.55 -21.96 -22.70
N PRO A 483 3.94 -21.20 -21.76
CA PRO A 483 3.56 -21.73 -20.45
C PRO A 483 2.39 -22.73 -20.53
N VAL A 484 2.61 -23.93 -19.97
CA VAL A 484 1.57 -24.91 -19.65
C VAL A 484 1.62 -25.21 -18.16
N ARG A 485 0.53 -24.96 -17.45
CA ARG A 485 0.45 -25.01 -15.98
C ARG A 485 -0.72 -25.85 -15.49
N LEU A 486 -0.47 -26.63 -14.44
CA LEU A 486 -1.50 -27.18 -13.55
C LEU A 486 -1.23 -26.61 -12.16
N ASP A 487 -2.14 -25.77 -11.68
CA ASP A 487 -2.03 -25.06 -10.43
C ASP A 487 -3.04 -25.60 -9.41
N VAL A 488 -2.56 -25.86 -8.19
CA VAL A 488 -3.39 -26.24 -7.04
C VAL A 488 -3.24 -25.16 -5.98
N VAL A 489 -4.36 -24.59 -5.54
CA VAL A 489 -4.36 -23.42 -4.65
C VAL A 489 -5.11 -23.74 -3.37
N GLY A 490 -4.44 -23.58 -2.23
CA GLY A 490 -5.03 -23.87 -0.93
C GLY A 490 -5.38 -25.35 -0.73
N SER A 491 -6.14 -25.64 0.33
CA SER A 491 -6.41 -27.01 0.83
C SER A 491 -7.83 -27.52 0.62
N ASP A 492 -8.70 -26.75 -0.03
CA ASP A 492 -10.15 -27.04 -0.10
C ASP A 492 -10.55 -27.98 -1.25
N ALA A 493 -9.60 -28.38 -2.09
CA ALA A 493 -9.83 -29.28 -3.21
C ALA A 493 -9.59 -30.76 -2.87
N THR A 494 -10.44 -31.64 -3.40
CA THR A 494 -10.20 -33.09 -3.47
C THR A 494 -9.83 -33.48 -4.89
N ILE A 495 -8.55 -33.81 -5.12
CA ILE A 495 -8.03 -34.16 -6.45
C ILE A 495 -7.65 -35.64 -6.50
N THR A 496 -8.30 -36.41 -7.37
CA THR A 496 -8.03 -37.84 -7.56
C THR A 496 -7.70 -38.15 -9.01
N VAL A 497 -6.58 -38.83 -9.25
CA VAL A 497 -6.23 -39.40 -10.57
C VAL A 497 -6.31 -40.93 -10.46
N SER A 498 -7.41 -41.51 -10.93
CA SER A 498 -7.63 -42.98 -10.86
C SER A 498 -7.16 -43.73 -12.10
N GLY A 499 -6.85 -43.04 -13.20
CA GLY A 499 -5.96 -43.56 -14.24
C GLY A 499 -4.55 -42.95 -14.11
N SER A 500 -3.85 -42.59 -15.19
CA SER A 500 -2.44 -42.20 -15.15
C SER A 500 -2.18 -40.68 -15.14
N LEU A 501 -1.22 -40.21 -14.34
CA LEU A 501 -0.67 -38.85 -14.41
C LEU A 501 0.64 -38.83 -15.23
N TYR A 502 0.74 -37.92 -16.19
CA TYR A 502 1.95 -37.72 -17.01
C TYR A 502 2.31 -36.24 -17.11
N VAL A 503 3.51 -35.87 -16.66
CA VAL A 503 4.04 -34.51 -16.69
C VAL A 503 5.24 -34.45 -17.64
N HIS A 504 5.23 -33.49 -18.55
CA HIS A 504 6.23 -33.30 -19.61
C HIS A 504 7.21 -32.16 -19.29
N SER A 505 8.41 -32.20 -19.88
CA SER A 505 9.53 -31.28 -19.59
C SER A 505 9.29 -29.77 -19.71
N GLY A 506 8.26 -29.34 -20.44
CA GLY A 506 7.89 -27.92 -20.56
C GLY A 506 6.70 -27.51 -19.68
N ALA A 507 6.21 -28.40 -18.82
CA ALA A 507 5.10 -28.11 -17.91
C ALA A 507 5.58 -27.52 -16.58
N THR A 508 4.72 -26.72 -15.97
CA THR A 508 4.86 -26.27 -14.57
C THR A 508 3.71 -26.84 -13.74
N LEU A 509 4.03 -27.31 -12.54
CA LEU A 509 3.07 -27.67 -11.50
C LEU A 509 3.16 -26.59 -10.42
N GLY A 510 2.13 -25.76 -10.29
CA GLY A 510 2.07 -24.73 -9.25
C GLY A 510 1.33 -25.22 -8.02
N PHE A 511 1.86 -24.92 -6.85
CA PHE A 511 1.22 -25.20 -5.57
C PHE A 511 1.25 -23.95 -4.70
N GLU A 512 0.11 -23.34 -4.46
CA GLU A 512 -0.02 -22.25 -3.49
C GLU A 512 -0.40 -22.83 -2.14
N ILE A 513 0.48 -22.63 -1.16
CA ILE A 513 0.36 -23.19 0.19
C ILE A 513 -0.16 -22.11 1.12
N GLY A 514 -1.26 -22.42 1.83
CA GLY A 514 -1.82 -21.57 2.88
C GLY A 514 -1.60 -22.15 4.28
N PRO A 515 -2.16 -21.50 5.32
CA PRO A 515 -2.04 -21.95 6.72
C PRO A 515 -2.62 -23.34 6.97
N ASP A 516 -3.63 -23.74 6.21
CA ASP A 516 -4.23 -25.07 6.25
C ASP A 516 -3.52 -26.08 5.31
N GLY A 517 -2.44 -25.65 4.67
CA GLY A 517 -1.62 -26.42 3.73
C GLY A 517 -2.05 -26.26 2.27
N VAL A 518 -1.91 -27.34 1.51
CA VAL A 518 -2.27 -27.41 0.09
C VAL A 518 -2.89 -28.76 -0.24
N SER A 519 -3.85 -28.78 -1.17
CA SER A 519 -4.51 -29.99 -1.63
C SER A 519 -3.54 -30.90 -2.38
N MET A 520 -3.54 -32.17 -2.00
CA MET A 520 -2.69 -33.18 -2.61
C MET A 520 -3.34 -33.78 -3.86
N ILE A 521 -2.57 -33.94 -4.94
CA ILE A 521 -2.98 -34.75 -6.10
C ILE A 521 -2.82 -36.23 -5.75
N ASN A 522 -3.93 -36.93 -5.52
CA ASN A 522 -3.93 -38.33 -5.12
C ASN A 522 -4.03 -39.27 -6.34
N VAL A 523 -2.90 -39.84 -6.78
CA VAL A 523 -2.85 -40.80 -7.89
C VAL A 523 -3.06 -42.22 -7.36
N THR A 524 -4.25 -42.77 -7.57
CA THR A 524 -4.65 -44.08 -7.02
C THR A 524 -4.33 -45.26 -7.93
N SER A 525 -4.04 -45.01 -9.22
CA SER A 525 -3.66 -46.07 -10.18
C SER A 525 -2.25 -46.61 -10.01
N ASN A 526 -1.39 -45.87 -9.31
CA ASN A 526 0.07 -46.08 -9.24
C ASN A 526 0.81 -45.92 -10.58
N THR A 527 0.24 -45.15 -11.52
CA THR A 527 0.87 -44.85 -12.82
C THR A 527 1.14 -43.35 -12.92
N THR A 528 2.32 -42.94 -12.44
CA THR A 528 2.80 -41.55 -12.50
C THR A 528 4.09 -41.49 -13.31
N THR A 529 4.21 -40.55 -14.24
CA THR A 529 5.45 -40.31 -14.99
C THR A 529 5.78 -38.82 -15.00
N LEU A 530 6.96 -38.47 -14.47
CA LEU A 530 7.46 -37.10 -14.34
C LEU A 530 8.69 -36.96 -15.26
N ASN A 531 8.46 -36.64 -16.54
CA ASN A 531 9.46 -36.69 -17.61
C ASN A 531 10.04 -35.29 -17.88
N GLY A 532 10.59 -34.67 -16.84
CA GLY A 532 10.92 -33.25 -16.82
C GLY A 532 9.71 -32.41 -16.42
N GLY A 533 9.93 -31.26 -15.79
CA GLY A 533 8.89 -30.29 -15.43
C GLY A 533 9.35 -29.43 -14.25
N THR A 534 8.75 -28.24 -14.13
CA THR A 534 9.05 -27.31 -13.05
C THR A 534 7.99 -27.42 -11.96
N VAL A 535 8.39 -27.44 -10.68
CA VAL A 535 7.49 -27.29 -9.54
C VAL A 535 7.66 -25.88 -9.01
N GLU A 536 6.58 -25.12 -9.01
CA GLU A 536 6.51 -23.76 -8.47
C GLU A 536 5.71 -23.81 -7.17
N ILE A 537 6.23 -23.16 -6.13
CA ILE A 537 5.60 -23.08 -4.82
C ILE A 537 5.37 -21.60 -4.53
N SER A 538 4.12 -21.22 -4.26
CA SER A 538 3.78 -19.89 -3.76
C SER A 538 3.18 -20.02 -2.36
N LEU A 539 3.19 -18.92 -1.62
CA LEU A 539 2.55 -18.82 -0.31
C LEU A 539 1.35 -17.91 -0.41
N ALA A 540 0.25 -18.28 0.23
CA ALA A 540 -0.89 -17.39 0.41
C ALA A 540 -0.46 -16.13 1.18
N ALA A 541 -1.10 -15.00 0.91
CA ALA A 541 -0.77 -13.72 1.55
C ALA A 541 -0.82 -13.85 3.08
N GLY A 542 0.25 -13.42 3.75
CA GLY A 542 0.36 -13.46 5.21
C GLY A 542 0.71 -14.83 5.81
N TYR A 543 0.92 -15.87 5.01
CA TYR A 543 1.35 -17.17 5.50
C TYR A 543 2.86 -17.37 5.37
N THR A 544 3.49 -17.88 6.43
CA THR A 544 4.89 -18.30 6.45
C THR A 544 4.98 -19.68 7.11
N PRO A 545 5.39 -20.73 6.38
CA PRO A 545 5.55 -22.07 6.95
C PRO A 545 6.62 -22.14 8.04
N GLU A 546 6.51 -23.12 8.93
CA GLU A 546 7.58 -23.43 9.87
C GLU A 546 8.75 -24.11 9.16
N VAL A 547 9.95 -23.84 9.64
CA VAL A 547 11.17 -24.51 9.19
C VAL A 547 11.03 -26.04 9.29
N ASN A 548 11.38 -26.73 8.21
CA ASN A 548 11.20 -28.17 8.00
C ASN A 548 9.75 -28.65 7.90
N GLU A 549 8.76 -27.74 7.83
CA GLU A 549 7.38 -28.10 7.56
C GLU A 549 7.26 -28.76 6.18
N ARG A 550 6.39 -29.76 6.07
CA ARG A 550 6.30 -30.64 4.90
C ARG A 550 4.89 -30.61 4.33
N PHE A 551 4.81 -30.40 3.03
CA PHE A 551 3.56 -30.37 2.30
C PHE A 551 3.56 -31.49 1.26
N ASP A 552 2.53 -32.34 1.33
CA ASP A 552 2.35 -33.44 0.40
C ASP A 552 1.69 -32.93 -0.89
N LEU A 553 2.45 -32.88 -1.98
CA LEU A 553 1.97 -32.32 -3.25
C LEU A 553 1.30 -33.36 -4.13
N ILE A 554 1.93 -34.54 -4.26
CA ILE A 554 1.43 -35.65 -5.09
C ILE A 554 1.64 -36.95 -4.35
N LYS A 555 0.62 -37.81 -4.30
CA LYS A 555 0.75 -39.18 -3.79
C LYS A 555 0.66 -40.18 -4.94
N SER A 556 1.65 -41.07 -5.01
CA SER A 556 1.73 -42.18 -5.95
C SER A 556 2.74 -43.21 -5.45
N ILE A 557 2.42 -44.50 -5.50
CA ILE A 557 3.36 -45.56 -5.13
C ILE A 557 4.57 -45.53 -6.07
N GLY A 558 5.79 -45.48 -5.52
CA GLY A 558 7.04 -45.56 -6.28
C GLY A 558 7.31 -44.34 -7.15
N ILE A 559 6.90 -43.15 -6.70
CA ILE A 559 7.09 -41.90 -7.45
C ILE A 559 8.58 -41.59 -7.66
N ASP A 560 8.95 -41.31 -8.91
CA ASP A 560 10.31 -40.90 -9.30
C ASP A 560 10.32 -39.40 -9.60
N ILE A 561 11.02 -38.64 -8.76
CA ILE A 561 11.08 -37.18 -8.81
C ILE A 561 12.40 -36.67 -9.44
N THR A 562 13.28 -37.56 -9.89
CA THR A 562 14.66 -37.22 -10.27
C THR A 562 14.78 -36.25 -11.45
N ASN A 563 13.75 -36.16 -12.28
CA ASN A 563 13.70 -35.26 -13.43
C ASN A 563 12.89 -33.98 -13.17
N LEU A 564 12.34 -33.77 -11.96
CA LEU A 564 11.69 -32.52 -11.60
C LEU A 564 12.72 -31.48 -11.14
N GLN A 565 12.39 -30.20 -11.36
CA GLN A 565 13.17 -29.07 -10.85
C GLN A 565 12.26 -28.09 -10.14
N LEU A 566 12.74 -27.44 -9.08
CA LEU A 566 12.05 -26.29 -8.50
C LEU A 566 12.17 -25.08 -9.42
N ALA A 567 11.12 -24.25 -9.46
CA ALA A 567 11.18 -22.93 -10.08
C ALA A 567 12.30 -22.11 -9.46
N ALA A 568 12.93 -21.23 -10.25
CA ALA A 568 14.12 -20.48 -9.83
C ALA A 568 13.89 -19.70 -8.52
N ALA A 569 12.71 -19.09 -8.37
CA ALA A 569 12.33 -18.33 -7.17
C ALA A 569 12.13 -19.19 -5.91
N ASN A 570 12.02 -20.52 -6.03
CA ASN A 570 11.83 -21.43 -4.89
C ASN A 570 13.09 -22.21 -4.52
N GLN A 571 14.12 -22.15 -5.37
CA GLN A 571 15.41 -22.76 -5.05
C GLN A 571 16.04 -22.04 -3.86
N GLY A 572 16.54 -22.79 -2.88
CA GLY A 572 17.13 -22.24 -1.64
C GLY A 572 16.13 -22.10 -0.48
N VAL A 573 14.85 -21.92 -0.77
CA VAL A 573 13.79 -21.86 0.26
C VAL A 573 13.08 -23.21 0.42
N TRP A 574 12.91 -23.94 -0.67
CA TRP A 574 12.21 -25.21 -0.71
C TRP A 574 13.12 -26.33 -1.16
N THR A 575 12.85 -27.53 -0.67
CA THR A 575 13.42 -28.77 -1.23
C THR A 575 12.32 -29.73 -1.62
N LEU A 576 12.49 -30.40 -2.76
CA LEU A 576 11.63 -31.51 -3.16
C LEU A 576 12.23 -32.81 -2.66
N GLN A 577 11.41 -33.62 -2.00
CA GLN A 577 11.82 -34.95 -1.56
C GLN A 577 10.73 -35.98 -1.87
N THR A 578 11.13 -37.25 -1.81
CA THR A 578 10.15 -38.33 -1.68
C THR A 578 9.80 -38.51 -0.22
N GLY A 579 8.54 -38.80 0.07
CA GLY A 579 8.14 -39.14 1.44
C GLY A 579 8.88 -40.38 1.94
N PRO A 580 8.90 -40.64 3.26
CA PRO A 580 9.73 -41.71 3.87
C PRO A 580 9.50 -43.12 3.32
N LEU A 581 8.34 -43.35 2.69
CA LEU A 581 7.96 -44.63 2.09
C LEU A 581 8.10 -44.65 0.56
N GLY A 582 8.60 -43.57 -0.05
CA GLY A 582 8.66 -43.39 -1.51
C GLY A 582 7.28 -43.30 -2.17
N ASP A 583 6.24 -42.91 -1.43
CA ASP A 583 4.83 -42.94 -1.83
C ASP A 583 4.27 -41.56 -2.22
N ARG A 584 5.08 -40.51 -2.11
CA ARG A 584 4.64 -39.12 -2.34
C ARG A 584 5.80 -38.21 -2.72
N LEU A 585 5.50 -37.18 -3.52
CA LEU A 585 6.31 -35.97 -3.70
C LEU A 585 5.94 -34.98 -2.59
N GLN A 586 6.95 -34.53 -1.86
CA GLN A 586 6.82 -33.53 -0.81
C GLN A 586 7.62 -32.29 -1.15
N ALA A 587 7.06 -31.12 -0.86
CA ALA A 587 7.83 -29.90 -0.63
C ALA A 587 8.16 -29.81 0.85
N VAL A 588 9.41 -29.53 1.17
CA VAL A 588 9.85 -29.23 2.53
C VAL A 588 10.29 -27.79 2.57
N TYR A 589 9.68 -27.01 3.45
CA TYR A 589 10.14 -25.66 3.74
C TYR A 589 11.48 -25.78 4.43
N GLY A 590 12.52 -25.23 3.83
CA GLY A 590 13.82 -25.20 4.45
C GLY A 590 13.78 -24.39 5.73
N GLU A 591 14.75 -24.62 6.61
CA GLU A 591 15.28 -23.47 7.33
C GLU A 591 15.61 -22.48 6.22
N GLY A 592 15.13 -21.25 6.34
CA GLY A 592 15.92 -20.18 5.76
C GLY A 592 17.29 -20.27 6.43
N GLU A 593 18.12 -21.23 6.04
CA GLU A 593 19.35 -20.81 5.45
C GLU A 593 18.88 -19.70 4.50
N GLU A 594 19.07 -18.45 4.94
CA GLU A 594 20.12 -17.71 4.25
C GLU A 594 21.03 -18.78 3.69
N GLN A 595 20.80 -19.13 2.41
CA GLN A 595 21.96 -19.37 1.63
C GLN A 595 22.83 -18.19 2.06
N GLU A 596 23.95 -18.46 2.72
CA GLU A 596 25.11 -17.64 2.48
C GLU A 596 25.23 -17.69 0.95
N LEU A 597 24.41 -16.86 0.27
CA LEU A 597 24.72 -16.15 -0.94
C LEU A 597 26.11 -15.70 -0.58
N PRO A 598 27.16 -16.29 -1.17
CA PRO A 598 28.51 -16.23 -0.62
C PRO A 598 28.71 -14.79 -0.16
N PRO A 599 28.78 -14.51 1.16
CA PRO A 599 28.39 -13.22 1.67
C PRO A 599 29.14 -12.18 0.88
N GLY A 600 28.39 -11.29 0.25
CA GLY A 600 29.00 -10.08 -0.24
C GLY A 600 29.81 -9.51 0.92
N ALA A 601 31.07 -9.22 0.68
CA ALA A 601 31.94 -8.83 1.75
C ALA A 601 31.51 -7.43 2.25
N VAL A 602 31.46 -7.27 3.57
CA VAL A 602 31.23 -5.96 4.19
C VAL A 602 32.57 -5.24 4.29
N TYR A 603 32.69 -4.13 3.59
CA TYR A 603 33.87 -3.28 3.58
C TYR A 603 33.59 -1.97 4.31
N TYR A 604 34.50 -1.62 5.21
CA TYR A 604 34.46 -0.42 6.02
C TYR A 604 35.40 0.63 5.41
N ILE A 605 34.92 1.85 5.20
CA ILE A 605 35.70 2.95 4.61
C ILE A 605 35.75 4.14 5.59
N ASP A 606 36.98 4.57 5.92
CA ASP A 606 37.28 5.72 6.78
C ASP A 606 38.43 6.53 6.17
N TYR A 607 38.14 7.69 5.57
CA TYR A 607 39.17 8.53 4.97
C TYR A 607 40.20 9.08 5.99
N ALA A 608 39.77 9.30 7.23
CA ALA A 608 40.57 9.96 8.26
C ALA A 608 41.61 9.01 8.85
N SER A 609 41.22 7.77 9.15
CA SER A 609 42.08 6.80 9.84
C SER A 609 42.40 5.52 9.05
N GLY A 610 41.69 5.28 7.95
CA GLY A 610 41.88 4.09 7.11
C GLY A 610 43.12 4.11 6.23
N SER A 611 43.39 2.97 5.61
CA SER A 611 44.49 2.76 4.67
C SER A 611 44.04 1.83 3.55
N ASP A 612 44.26 2.20 2.29
CA ASP A 612 43.90 1.35 1.14
C ASP A 612 44.75 0.06 1.06
N ALA A 613 45.80 -0.05 1.87
CA ALA A 613 46.57 -1.28 2.04
C ALA A 613 45.93 -2.28 3.04
N ASN A 614 44.90 -1.86 3.78
CA ASN A 614 44.13 -2.75 4.65
C ASN A 614 43.22 -3.69 3.83
N SER A 615 42.63 -4.70 4.46
CA SER A 615 41.63 -5.54 3.79
C SER A 615 40.25 -4.89 3.68
N GLY A 616 39.95 -3.86 4.50
CA GLY A 616 38.64 -3.21 4.54
C GLY A 616 37.58 -4.00 5.31
N LEU A 617 37.81 -5.26 5.68
CA LEU A 617 36.80 -6.17 6.24
C LEU A 617 36.45 -5.94 7.72
N THR A 618 37.02 -4.93 8.38
CA THR A 618 36.75 -4.64 9.79
C THR A 618 36.78 -3.13 10.08
N LYS A 619 36.00 -2.69 11.07
CA LYS A 619 36.00 -1.29 11.56
C LYS A 619 37.36 -0.80 12.07
N GLN A 620 38.26 -1.71 12.48
CA GLN A 620 39.60 -1.38 12.98
C GLN A 620 40.67 -1.30 11.89
N ALA A 621 40.42 -1.94 10.74
CA ALA A 621 41.30 -1.88 9.56
C ALA A 621 40.50 -1.49 8.31
N PRO A 622 39.84 -0.32 8.30
CA PRO A 622 39.05 0.13 7.16
C PRO A 622 39.95 0.56 6.01
N TRP A 623 39.41 0.54 4.80
CA TRP A 623 40.02 1.24 3.67
C TRP A 623 39.96 2.75 3.86
N LYS A 624 40.83 3.47 3.15
CA LYS A 624 40.78 4.93 3.14
C LYS A 624 39.77 5.44 2.11
N ARG A 625 39.66 4.75 0.98
CA ARG A 625 38.81 5.10 -0.16
C ARG A 625 38.06 3.87 -0.64
N HIS A 626 36.92 4.10 -1.29
CA HIS A 626 36.19 3.07 -2.00
C HIS A 626 36.94 2.64 -3.29
N PRO A 627 36.84 1.38 -3.75
CA PRO A 627 37.52 0.91 -4.96
C PRO A 627 37.28 1.71 -6.24
N TYR A 628 36.09 2.28 -6.39
CA TYR A 628 35.73 3.14 -7.53
C TYR A 628 36.04 4.63 -7.32
N MET A 629 36.61 5.02 -6.17
CA MET A 629 37.13 6.38 -5.96
C MET A 629 38.52 6.56 -6.58
N GLN A 630 38.86 7.81 -6.89
CA GLN A 630 40.17 8.16 -7.41
C GLN A 630 41.27 7.82 -6.39
N ASN A 631 42.41 7.37 -6.89
CA ASN A 631 43.59 7.04 -6.10
C ASN A 631 43.41 5.91 -5.06
N PHE A 632 42.39 5.06 -5.19
CA PHE A 632 42.34 3.81 -4.42
C PHE A 632 43.57 2.96 -4.77
N ALA A 633 44.38 2.64 -3.76
CA ALA A 633 45.63 1.90 -3.93
C ALA A 633 45.53 0.41 -3.54
N GLY A 634 44.34 -0.04 -3.12
CA GLY A 634 44.08 -1.43 -2.75
C GLY A 634 43.69 -2.30 -3.93
N THR A 635 43.23 -3.52 -3.64
CA THR A 635 42.70 -4.46 -4.63
C THR A 635 41.28 -4.85 -4.26
N TYR A 636 40.38 -4.80 -5.23
CA TYR A 636 38.99 -5.19 -5.07
C TYR A 636 38.52 -5.92 -6.34
N THR A 637 37.68 -6.93 -6.14
CA THR A 637 36.98 -7.65 -7.19
C THR A 637 35.52 -7.66 -6.78
N ALA A 638 34.62 -7.21 -7.66
CA ALA A 638 33.22 -7.10 -7.31
C ALA A 638 32.56 -8.45 -7.08
N GLY A 639 31.82 -8.56 -5.98
CA GLY A 639 30.85 -9.61 -5.68
C GLY A 639 29.44 -9.04 -5.63
N ALA A 640 28.45 -9.82 -6.08
CA ALA A 640 27.06 -9.49 -5.81
C ALA A 640 26.81 -9.57 -4.29
N GLY A 641 25.97 -8.68 -3.76
CA GLY A 641 25.71 -8.56 -2.32
C GLY A 641 26.77 -7.78 -1.53
N ASP A 642 27.88 -7.34 -2.14
CA ASP A 642 28.92 -6.59 -1.41
C ASP A 642 28.33 -5.32 -0.76
N GLU A 643 28.75 -5.04 0.47
CA GLU A 643 28.31 -3.89 1.25
C GLU A 643 29.48 -2.95 1.55
N PHE A 644 29.27 -1.65 1.35
CA PHE A 644 30.24 -0.60 1.61
C PHE A 644 29.72 0.36 2.67
N VAL A 645 30.26 0.24 3.88
CA VAL A 645 29.90 1.06 5.04
C VAL A 645 30.84 2.26 5.14
N PHE A 646 30.32 3.46 4.92
CA PHE A 646 31.06 4.71 5.10
C PHE A 646 30.92 5.21 6.53
N LYS A 647 32.05 5.50 7.18
CA LYS A 647 32.06 5.96 8.58
C LYS A 647 31.41 7.34 8.73
N GLY A 648 30.45 7.46 9.65
CA GLY A 648 29.79 8.72 9.96
C GLY A 648 30.76 9.80 10.48
N GLY A 649 30.44 11.07 10.21
CA GLY A 649 31.23 12.24 10.63
C GLY A 649 32.62 12.36 9.99
N VAL A 650 32.89 11.60 8.93
CA VAL A 650 34.12 11.67 8.14
C VAL A 650 33.84 12.34 6.80
N THR A 651 34.79 13.16 6.32
CA THR A 651 34.70 13.85 5.03
C THR A 651 35.70 13.26 4.04
N TRP A 652 35.20 12.90 2.86
CA TRP A 652 36.02 12.60 1.69
C TRP A 652 36.18 13.90 0.87
N PRO A 653 37.41 14.34 0.57
CA PRO A 653 37.67 15.56 -0.20
C PRO A 653 37.61 15.31 -1.71
N SER A 654 37.63 16.39 -2.50
CA SER A 654 37.45 16.38 -3.96
C SER A 654 38.40 15.45 -4.71
N GLU A 655 39.62 15.25 -4.20
CA GLU A 655 40.63 14.35 -4.78
C GLU A 655 40.24 12.85 -4.78
N CYS A 656 39.19 12.48 -4.05
CA CYS A 656 38.63 11.12 -4.05
C CYS A 656 37.60 10.91 -5.18
N PHE A 657 37.08 11.98 -5.80
CA PHE A 657 35.85 11.91 -6.58
C PHE A 657 36.01 11.84 -8.08
N GLY A 658 34.93 11.34 -8.69
CA GLY A 658 34.94 10.45 -9.84
C GLY A 658 34.57 9.02 -9.42
N LEU A 659 33.63 8.86 -8.47
CA LEU A 659 33.09 7.58 -8.05
C LEU A 659 32.14 7.08 -9.15
N ILE A 660 32.64 6.19 -10.00
CA ILE A 660 31.89 5.63 -11.12
C ILE A 660 31.57 4.17 -10.80
N VAL A 661 30.33 3.91 -10.43
CA VAL A 661 29.80 2.57 -10.17
C VAL A 661 29.35 1.97 -11.49
N THR A 662 30.12 1.00 -11.99
CA THR A 662 29.85 0.33 -13.29
C THR A 662 29.41 -1.12 -13.15
N GLN A 663 29.34 -1.62 -11.91
CA GLN A 663 28.91 -2.98 -11.60
C GLN A 663 28.03 -2.89 -10.36
N GLY A 664 26.95 -3.67 -10.34
CA GLY A 664 26.09 -3.83 -9.17
C GLY A 664 25.80 -5.31 -8.92
N GLY A 665 24.79 -5.57 -8.11
CA GLY A 665 24.43 -6.91 -7.67
C GLY A 665 23.46 -7.63 -8.60
N SER A 666 22.67 -8.52 -8.00
CA SER A 666 21.47 -9.12 -8.58
C SER A 666 20.23 -8.73 -7.78
N GLU A 667 19.04 -8.97 -8.31
CA GLU A 667 17.77 -8.74 -7.60
C GLU A 667 17.75 -9.34 -6.18
N GLN A 668 18.31 -10.54 -6.02
CA GLN A 668 18.39 -11.25 -4.73
C GLN A 668 19.62 -10.87 -3.87
N ALA A 669 20.57 -10.09 -4.42
CA ALA A 669 21.82 -9.73 -3.75
C ALA A 669 22.33 -8.37 -4.28
N PRO A 670 21.62 -7.27 -3.99
CA PRO A 670 22.02 -5.95 -4.45
C PRO A 670 23.35 -5.54 -3.84
N MET A 671 24.10 -4.70 -4.54
CA MET A 671 25.29 -4.07 -3.96
C MET A 671 24.85 -2.88 -3.12
N VAL A 672 25.32 -2.77 -1.88
CA VAL A 672 24.82 -1.79 -0.91
C VAL A 672 25.92 -0.80 -0.54
N TYR A 673 25.60 0.49 -0.60
CA TYR A 673 26.44 1.58 -0.13
C TYR A 673 25.66 2.27 0.98
N THR A 674 26.15 2.19 2.22
CA THR A 674 25.37 2.61 3.39
C THR A 674 26.27 3.13 4.51
N VAL A 675 25.68 3.32 5.68
CA VAL A 675 26.27 3.87 6.89
C VAL A 675 25.94 2.97 8.07
N ASP A 676 26.72 3.08 9.13
CA ASP A 676 26.42 2.46 10.42
C ASP A 676 26.35 3.58 11.47
N GLU A 677 25.16 3.81 12.01
CA GLU A 677 24.93 4.90 12.96
C GLU A 677 25.66 4.74 14.30
N THR A 678 26.17 3.54 14.58
CA THR A 678 27.02 3.26 15.74
C THR A 678 28.51 3.46 15.45
N TRP A 679 28.91 3.64 14.19
CA TRP A 679 30.30 3.77 13.76
C TRP A 679 30.59 5.13 13.10
N TYR A 680 30.89 6.11 13.94
CA TYR A 680 31.12 7.49 13.51
C TYR A 680 32.28 8.19 14.25
N SER A 681 32.61 9.40 13.82
CA SER A 681 33.51 10.33 14.48
C SER A 681 32.73 11.60 14.88
N GLY A 682 32.95 12.12 16.08
CA GLY A 682 32.23 13.30 16.59
C GLY A 682 31.59 13.04 17.97
N GLY A 683 30.88 14.05 18.49
CA GLY A 683 30.16 13.93 19.77
C GLY A 683 28.76 13.33 19.64
N ALA A 684 28.25 13.23 18.41
CA ALA A 684 27.01 12.58 18.02
C ALA A 684 27.16 12.13 16.56
N TRP A 685 26.31 11.22 16.12
CA TRP A 685 26.33 10.76 14.73
C TRP A 685 26.01 11.90 13.76
N SER A 686 26.71 11.89 12.62
CA SER A 686 26.37 12.69 11.45
C SER A 686 26.72 11.89 10.19
N ARG A 687 26.05 12.18 9.07
CA ARG A 687 26.31 11.52 7.80
C ARG A 687 27.80 11.62 7.40
N PRO A 688 28.36 10.61 6.69
CA PRO A 688 29.59 10.80 5.95
C PRO A 688 29.39 11.86 4.86
N VAL A 689 30.42 12.68 4.64
CA VAL A 689 30.33 13.83 3.72
C VAL A 689 31.23 13.61 2.51
N PHE A 690 30.63 13.64 1.33
CA PHE A 690 31.31 13.71 0.04
C PHE A 690 31.40 15.18 -0.38
N ASP A 691 32.53 15.82 -0.07
CA ASP A 691 32.75 17.24 -0.30
C ASP A 691 33.62 17.47 -1.55
N MET A 692 33.04 18.04 -2.59
CA MET A 692 33.77 18.35 -3.82
C MET A 692 34.63 19.62 -3.70
N GLN A 693 34.56 20.34 -2.57
CA GLN A 693 35.41 21.49 -2.23
C GLN A 693 35.42 22.61 -3.28
N GLU A 694 34.33 22.71 -4.05
CA GLU A 694 34.21 23.64 -5.19
C GLU A 694 35.32 23.45 -6.24
N GLN A 695 35.93 22.25 -6.31
CA GLN A 695 36.98 21.91 -7.26
C GLN A 695 36.44 21.12 -8.44
N ALA A 696 37.17 21.14 -9.55
CA ALA A 696 36.92 20.22 -10.64
C ALA A 696 37.28 18.78 -10.21
N ILE A 697 36.41 17.83 -10.51
CA ILE A 697 36.56 16.40 -10.19
C ILE A 697 36.59 15.58 -11.46
N VAL A 698 37.06 14.33 -11.39
CA VAL A 698 37.07 13.45 -12.57
C VAL A 698 35.64 13.14 -12.99
N GLY A 699 35.30 13.42 -14.24
CA GLY A 699 33.99 13.14 -14.82
C GLY A 699 32.86 14.09 -14.40
N ASP A 700 33.16 15.12 -13.60
CA ASP A 700 32.25 16.20 -13.15
C ASP A 700 30.96 15.73 -12.44
N ARG A 701 30.91 14.46 -12.00
CA ARG A 701 29.79 13.82 -11.30
C ARG A 701 30.32 13.20 -10.00
N PRO A 702 29.88 13.64 -8.81
CA PRO A 702 30.35 13.11 -7.54
C PRO A 702 30.09 11.61 -7.42
N VAL A 703 28.84 11.19 -7.64
CA VAL A 703 28.41 9.79 -7.67
C VAL A 703 27.79 9.52 -9.04
N TYR A 704 28.32 8.52 -9.76
CA TYR A 704 27.86 8.17 -11.09
C TYR A 704 27.60 6.67 -11.24
N PHE A 705 26.33 6.27 -11.37
CA PHE A 705 25.92 4.92 -11.76
C PHE A 705 25.82 4.83 -13.28
N TYR A 706 26.61 3.95 -13.89
CA TYR A 706 26.74 3.82 -15.34
C TYR A 706 26.75 2.34 -15.75
N HIS A 707 25.67 1.86 -16.39
CA HIS A 707 25.46 0.43 -16.68
C HIS A 707 25.49 -0.46 -15.42
N ALA A 708 25.13 0.11 -14.27
CA ALA A 708 24.99 -0.66 -13.03
C ALA A 708 23.58 -1.26 -12.92
N SER A 709 23.45 -2.35 -12.18
CA SER A 709 22.17 -2.99 -11.91
C SER A 709 22.06 -3.42 -10.45
N HIS A 710 20.90 -3.26 -9.82
CA HIS A 710 20.64 -3.71 -8.44
C HIS A 710 21.64 -3.11 -7.43
N VAL A 711 21.52 -1.79 -7.23
CA VAL A 711 22.37 -1.04 -6.29
C VAL A 711 21.49 -0.25 -5.34
N VAL A 712 21.83 -0.29 -4.05
CA VAL A 712 21.25 0.55 -3.00
C VAL A 712 22.30 1.57 -2.54
N PHE A 713 21.95 2.84 -2.48
CA PHE A 713 22.83 3.93 -2.05
C PHE A 713 22.14 4.81 -1.02
N ASP A 714 22.68 4.82 0.19
CA ASP A 714 21.92 5.21 1.38
C ASP A 714 22.72 6.12 2.33
N GLY A 715 22.06 7.15 2.86
CA GLY A 715 22.53 7.87 4.05
C GLY A 715 23.73 8.82 3.88
N ILE A 716 24.11 9.19 2.65
CA ILE A 716 25.32 10.01 2.38
C ILE A 716 24.98 11.50 2.15
N GLU A 717 25.80 12.42 2.70
CA GLU A 717 25.78 13.85 2.37
C GLU A 717 26.72 14.14 1.18
N ILE A 718 26.25 14.85 0.15
CA ILE A 718 27.04 15.22 -1.04
C ILE A 718 26.94 16.72 -1.26
N LYS A 719 28.08 17.41 -1.33
CA LYS A 719 28.07 18.87 -1.48
C LYS A 719 29.22 19.53 -2.21
N ASN A 720 29.07 20.83 -2.43
CA ASN A 720 30.08 21.74 -3.00
C ASN A 720 30.54 21.35 -4.41
N GLN A 721 29.72 20.63 -5.18
CA GLN A 721 30.04 20.25 -6.56
C GLN A 721 30.26 21.51 -7.40
N ARG A 722 31.42 21.61 -8.06
CA ARG A 722 31.68 22.68 -9.01
C ARG A 722 30.98 22.44 -10.34
N ILE A 723 30.15 23.38 -10.75
CA ILE A 723 29.55 23.44 -12.08
C ILE A 723 30.29 24.48 -12.92
N ALA A 724 30.85 24.08 -14.06
CA ALA A 724 31.62 24.96 -14.93
C ALA A 724 31.49 24.57 -16.41
N GLY A 725 31.53 25.56 -17.30
CA GLY A 725 31.48 25.32 -18.74
C GLY A 725 30.06 25.25 -19.31
N ALA A 726 29.94 25.48 -20.62
CA ALA A 726 28.66 25.40 -21.35
C ALA A 726 28.15 23.95 -21.56
N SER A 727 28.94 22.96 -21.16
CA SER A 727 28.70 21.52 -21.37
C SER A 727 28.34 20.78 -20.08
N CYS A 728 27.78 21.46 -19.08
CA CYS A 728 27.41 20.89 -17.78
C CYS A 728 26.16 19.98 -17.82
N GLY A 729 25.82 19.42 -18.99
CA GLY A 729 24.65 18.57 -19.12
C GLY A 729 24.90 17.17 -18.58
N GLY A 730 24.01 16.67 -17.72
CA GLY A 730 24.12 15.37 -17.07
C GLY A 730 24.96 15.37 -15.79
N TRP A 731 25.17 16.53 -15.16
CA TRP A 731 26.00 16.66 -13.96
C TRP A 731 25.12 16.77 -12.72
N GLY A 732 24.58 15.65 -12.26
CA GLY A 732 23.93 15.56 -10.95
C GLY A 732 24.97 15.34 -9.85
N GLY A 733 24.66 15.75 -8.62
CA GLY A 733 25.34 15.30 -7.41
C GLY A 733 25.30 13.77 -7.32
N ILE A 734 24.14 13.20 -7.68
CA ILE A 734 23.97 11.78 -8.01
C ILE A 734 23.47 11.68 -9.45
N THR A 735 24.20 10.95 -10.28
CA THR A 735 23.87 10.72 -11.69
C THR A 735 23.63 9.23 -11.93
N VAL A 736 22.54 8.87 -12.60
CA VAL A 736 22.20 7.50 -13.00
C VAL A 736 21.96 7.47 -14.50
N THR A 737 22.70 6.65 -15.24
CA THR A 737 22.46 6.50 -16.68
C THR A 737 22.58 5.06 -17.16
N SER A 738 21.67 4.63 -18.05
CA SER A 738 21.63 3.28 -18.64
C SER A 738 21.79 2.17 -17.61
N SER A 739 21.24 2.39 -16.42
CA SER A 739 21.27 1.51 -15.25
C SER A 739 19.85 1.06 -14.88
N THR A 740 19.73 -0.06 -14.18
CA THR A 740 18.46 -0.69 -13.82
C THR A 740 18.42 -0.99 -12.32
N ASP A 741 17.30 -0.74 -11.65
CA ASP A 741 17.06 -1.08 -10.24
C ASP A 741 18.11 -0.43 -9.33
N ILE A 742 18.18 0.89 -9.43
CA ILE A 742 19.00 1.74 -8.58
C ILE A 742 18.10 2.39 -7.55
N THR A 743 18.37 2.16 -6.28
CA THR A 743 17.62 2.75 -5.16
C THR A 743 18.53 3.71 -4.41
N VAL A 744 18.07 4.95 -4.23
CA VAL A 744 18.77 5.99 -3.48
C VAL A 744 17.89 6.46 -2.32
N THR A 745 18.37 6.33 -1.09
CA THR A 745 17.61 6.63 0.13
C THR A 745 18.35 7.57 1.06
N ASP A 746 17.61 8.41 1.79
CA ASP A 746 18.08 9.22 2.93
C ASP A 746 19.35 10.07 2.69
N CYS A 747 19.58 10.42 1.42
CA CYS A 747 20.72 11.21 0.98
C CYS A 747 20.45 12.71 1.08
N TYR A 748 21.51 13.48 1.38
CA TYR A 748 21.45 14.94 1.45
C TYR A 748 22.35 15.56 0.39
N VAL A 749 21.77 16.05 -0.71
CA VAL A 749 22.51 16.55 -1.88
C VAL A 749 22.36 18.05 -1.99
N HIS A 750 23.45 18.81 -1.80
CA HIS A 750 23.31 20.26 -1.72
C HIS A 750 24.49 21.12 -2.10
N SER A 751 24.25 22.43 -2.20
CA SER A 751 25.30 23.47 -2.21
C SER A 751 26.29 23.37 -3.37
N TRP A 752 25.81 23.08 -4.57
CA TRP A 752 26.70 23.14 -5.75
C TRP A 752 27.08 24.59 -6.09
N TYR A 753 28.30 24.74 -6.60
CA TYR A 753 28.93 26.03 -6.87
C TYR A 753 29.00 26.30 -8.38
N ILE A 754 28.42 27.41 -8.84
CA ILE A 754 28.48 27.85 -10.24
C ILE A 754 29.76 28.67 -10.46
N ALA A 755 30.73 28.10 -11.17
CA ALA A 755 31.99 28.79 -11.46
C ALA A 755 31.79 29.92 -12.50
N THR A 756 32.31 31.11 -12.20
CA THR A 756 32.35 32.25 -13.13
C THR A 756 33.56 32.15 -14.09
N PRO A 757 33.47 32.62 -15.36
CA PRO A 757 32.43 33.48 -15.97
C PRO A 757 31.38 32.71 -16.80
N THR A 758 31.06 31.46 -16.45
CA THR A 758 30.42 30.53 -17.39
C THR A 758 28.90 30.61 -17.53
N VAL A 759 28.43 30.56 -18.77
CA VAL A 759 27.03 30.32 -19.17
C VAL A 759 26.72 28.84 -18.92
N THR A 760 25.74 28.53 -18.09
CA THR A 760 25.27 27.16 -17.88
C THR A 760 23.98 26.95 -18.68
N ARG A 761 23.77 25.75 -19.26
CA ARG A 761 22.47 25.43 -19.86
C ARG A 761 21.46 25.22 -18.73
N ASP A 762 20.43 26.05 -18.70
CA ASP A 762 19.49 26.26 -17.58
C ASP A 762 18.94 24.99 -16.87
N ASN A 763 18.94 23.81 -17.48
CA ASN A 763 18.14 22.67 -16.98
C ASN A 763 18.83 21.30 -16.98
N ASN A 764 20.16 21.16 -16.99
CA ASN A 764 20.78 19.84 -17.15
C ASN A 764 21.77 19.41 -16.05
N PHE A 765 21.76 20.03 -14.88
CA PHE A 765 22.62 19.68 -13.74
C PHE A 765 21.89 19.93 -12.42
N GLY A 766 22.51 19.57 -11.28
CA GLY A 766 22.01 19.90 -9.94
C GLY A 766 22.01 18.69 -9.01
N GLY A 767 20.90 18.42 -8.32
CA GLY A 767 20.80 17.34 -7.34
C GLY A 767 20.89 15.96 -7.99
N PHE A 768 19.82 15.57 -8.67
CA PHE A 768 19.71 14.28 -9.36
C PHE A 768 19.61 14.43 -10.87
N TYR A 769 20.32 13.55 -11.59
CA TYR A 769 20.18 13.39 -13.03
C TYR A 769 20.03 11.91 -13.39
N VAL A 770 18.85 11.54 -13.88
CA VAL A 770 18.51 10.17 -14.29
C VAL A 770 18.18 10.17 -15.77
N ASP A 771 18.82 9.29 -16.55
CA ASP A 771 18.63 9.20 -17.99
C ASP A 771 18.68 7.74 -18.44
N ASP A 772 17.72 7.29 -19.24
CA ASP A 772 17.64 5.89 -19.69
C ASP A 772 17.66 4.86 -18.52
N SER A 773 17.01 5.22 -17.41
CA SER A 773 17.00 4.44 -16.16
C SER A 773 15.64 4.50 -15.43
N PRO A 774 14.56 4.01 -16.07
CA PRO A 774 13.19 4.21 -15.58
C PRO A 774 12.83 3.45 -14.30
N THR A 775 13.60 2.44 -13.89
CA THR A 775 13.38 1.70 -12.63
C THR A 775 14.18 2.26 -11.45
N THR A 776 14.74 3.47 -11.59
CA THR A 776 15.41 4.16 -10.48
C THR A 776 14.39 4.63 -9.45
N VAL A 777 14.66 4.40 -8.17
CA VAL A 777 13.89 4.90 -7.02
C VAL A 777 14.74 5.87 -6.22
N ILE A 778 14.17 7.03 -5.90
CA ILE A 778 14.75 8.04 -5.00
C ILE A 778 13.73 8.26 -3.89
N ASP A 779 14.10 8.01 -2.63
CA ASP A 779 13.18 8.08 -1.49
C ASP A 779 13.84 8.76 -0.28
N GLY A 780 13.06 9.51 0.50
CA GLY A 780 13.53 10.17 1.74
C GLY A 780 14.67 11.18 1.55
N CYS A 781 14.94 11.63 0.32
CA CYS A 781 16.10 12.47 0.02
C CYS A 781 15.80 13.95 0.21
N VAL A 782 16.82 14.72 0.58
CA VAL A 782 16.74 16.19 0.70
C VAL A 782 17.70 16.84 -0.28
N VAL A 783 17.19 17.76 -1.10
CA VAL A 783 17.95 18.40 -2.18
C VAL A 783 17.78 19.91 -2.16
N HIS A 784 18.89 20.65 -2.14
CA HIS A 784 18.83 22.11 -2.30
C HIS A 784 20.06 22.73 -2.97
N GLY A 785 19.84 23.82 -3.69
CA GLY A 785 20.86 24.42 -4.57
C GLY A 785 22.06 25.01 -3.85
N GLN A 786 21.86 26.02 -2.99
CA GLN A 786 22.93 26.71 -2.25
C GLN A 786 22.48 27.17 -0.86
N GLU A 787 23.37 27.03 0.14
CA GLU A 787 23.24 27.69 1.44
C GLU A 787 23.36 29.22 1.31
N VAL A 788 22.48 29.93 2.03
CA VAL A 788 22.00 31.28 1.72
C VAL A 788 22.94 32.41 2.22
N ASP A 789 24.14 32.11 2.73
CA ASP A 789 24.87 33.10 3.52
C ASP A 789 25.97 33.88 2.78
N GLU A 790 26.55 33.37 1.69
CA GLU A 790 27.71 34.04 1.06
C GLU A 790 27.44 34.65 -0.33
N PHE A 791 26.42 34.18 -1.08
CA PHE A 791 26.13 34.66 -2.44
C PHE A 791 24.62 34.70 -2.78
N PRO A 792 23.82 35.60 -2.17
CA PRO A 792 22.40 35.71 -2.47
C PRO A 792 22.14 35.99 -3.96
N GLY A 793 21.37 35.11 -4.62
CA GLY A 793 20.83 35.34 -5.96
C GLY A 793 21.49 34.61 -7.13
N LEU A 794 22.33 33.60 -6.89
CA LEU A 794 23.02 32.80 -7.93
C LEU A 794 22.45 31.38 -8.11
N TYR A 795 21.14 31.18 -7.91
CA TYR A 795 20.49 29.87 -8.04
C TYR A 795 20.51 29.37 -9.49
N SER A 796 21.03 28.17 -9.77
CA SER A 796 20.94 27.53 -11.10
C SER A 796 20.87 26.01 -10.98
N GLY A 797 20.25 25.32 -11.95
CA GLY A 797 20.15 23.85 -11.99
C GLY A 797 18.75 23.32 -11.64
N ASN A 798 18.64 22.00 -11.43
CA ASN A 798 17.41 21.33 -11.01
C ASN A 798 17.63 20.54 -9.72
N GLY A 799 16.57 20.36 -8.94
CA GLY A 799 16.56 19.38 -7.86
C GLY A 799 16.59 17.95 -8.40
N PHE A 800 15.65 17.64 -9.28
CA PHE A 800 15.58 16.36 -10.00
C PHE A 800 15.38 16.57 -11.49
N LYS A 801 16.05 15.73 -12.29
CA LYS A 801 15.75 15.59 -13.72
C LYS A 801 15.82 14.12 -14.12
N GLY A 802 14.78 13.62 -14.78
CA GLY A 802 14.81 12.30 -15.41
C GLY A 802 13.50 11.53 -15.34
N SER A 803 13.61 10.23 -15.54
CA SER A 803 12.54 9.24 -15.31
C SER A 803 12.77 8.50 -13.99
N GLY A 804 11.74 7.84 -13.46
CA GLY A 804 11.85 6.98 -12.27
C GLY A 804 10.81 7.31 -11.22
N MET A 805 11.00 6.79 -10.02
CA MET A 805 10.14 7.07 -8.87
C MET A 805 10.87 8.03 -7.92
N VAL A 806 10.23 9.13 -7.56
CA VAL A 806 10.71 10.05 -6.52
C VAL A 806 9.64 10.11 -5.43
N LEU A 807 10.01 9.67 -4.24
CA LEU A 807 9.11 9.43 -3.12
C LEU A 807 9.58 10.23 -1.91
N ASN A 808 8.64 10.75 -1.12
CA ASN A 808 8.87 11.28 0.24
C ASN A 808 10.09 12.22 0.38
N SER A 809 10.37 13.01 -0.66
CA SER A 809 11.61 13.80 -0.79
C SER A 809 11.32 15.30 -0.79
N GLU A 810 12.30 16.09 -0.32
CA GLU A 810 12.20 17.54 -0.21
C GLU A 810 13.15 18.23 -1.21
N PHE A 811 12.62 19.15 -2.01
CA PHE A 811 13.37 19.90 -3.03
C PHE A 811 13.16 21.41 -2.86
N TYR A 812 14.22 22.13 -2.50
CA TYR A 812 14.09 23.56 -2.20
C TYR A 812 15.30 24.44 -2.49
N ASN A 813 15.09 25.76 -2.53
CA ASN A 813 16.12 26.74 -2.90
C ASN A 813 16.76 26.45 -4.28
N LEU A 814 15.90 26.19 -5.27
CA LEU A 814 16.26 25.79 -6.63
C LEU A 814 15.59 26.70 -7.65
N PRO A 815 16.08 26.81 -8.89
CA PRO A 815 15.31 27.45 -9.95
C PRO A 815 14.37 26.51 -10.69
N ASN A 816 14.71 25.22 -10.78
CA ASN A 816 13.77 24.20 -11.19
C ASN A 816 13.69 23.15 -10.06
N GLY A 817 12.50 22.94 -9.49
CA GLY A 817 12.33 21.91 -8.47
C GLY A 817 12.55 20.54 -9.10
N MET A 818 11.66 20.16 -10.03
CA MET A 818 11.70 18.86 -10.69
C MET A 818 11.39 18.95 -12.19
N HIS A 819 12.10 18.17 -12.99
CA HIS A 819 11.81 17.89 -14.38
C HIS A 819 11.65 16.38 -14.60
N ILE A 820 10.40 15.95 -14.71
CA ILE A 820 10.00 14.55 -14.82
C ILE A 820 9.81 14.23 -16.30
N ALA A 821 10.38 13.13 -16.77
CA ALA A 821 10.27 12.65 -18.15
C ALA A 821 9.90 11.15 -18.14
N GLY A 822 8.70 10.84 -17.65
CA GLY A 822 8.26 9.49 -17.29
C GLY A 822 8.40 9.21 -15.79
N GLY A 823 7.59 8.29 -15.25
CA GLY A 823 7.66 7.86 -13.86
C GLY A 823 6.69 8.58 -12.91
N VAL A 824 6.96 8.50 -11.60
CA VAL A 824 6.05 8.90 -10.52
C VAL A 824 6.76 9.81 -9.52
N VAL A 825 6.12 10.91 -9.15
CA VAL A 825 6.49 11.74 -8.00
C VAL A 825 5.36 11.67 -6.99
N SER A 826 5.66 11.17 -5.79
CA SER A 826 4.67 10.96 -4.73
C SER A 826 5.19 11.42 -3.37
N GLY A 827 4.34 12.01 -2.53
CA GLY A 827 4.70 12.36 -1.15
C GLY A 827 5.79 13.43 -1.02
N CYS A 828 6.11 14.17 -2.09
CA CYS A 828 7.23 15.10 -2.11
C CYS A 828 6.82 16.52 -1.72
N GLU A 829 7.74 17.28 -1.12
CA GLU A 829 7.62 18.73 -0.88
C GLU A 829 8.54 19.51 -1.83
N ILE A 830 7.97 20.41 -2.63
CA ILE A 830 8.71 21.21 -3.61
C ILE A 830 8.43 22.70 -3.36
N HIS A 831 9.46 23.44 -2.96
CA HIS A 831 9.28 24.81 -2.47
C HIS A 831 10.50 25.72 -2.61
N HIS A 832 10.31 27.02 -2.33
CA HIS A 832 11.34 28.06 -2.48
C HIS A 832 12.03 28.01 -3.85
N ILE A 833 11.23 28.09 -4.90
CA ILE A 833 11.72 28.05 -6.28
C ILE A 833 12.01 29.47 -6.77
N TYR A 834 13.27 29.76 -7.10
CA TYR A 834 13.77 31.08 -7.46
C TYR A 834 14.01 31.24 -8.95
N THR A 835 14.31 32.47 -9.37
CA THR A 835 14.69 32.74 -10.76
C THR A 835 16.08 32.17 -11.05
N SER A 836 16.25 31.44 -12.16
CA SER A 836 17.56 30.94 -12.60
C SER A 836 18.56 32.08 -12.84
N TYR A 837 19.79 31.88 -12.39
CA TYR A 837 20.95 32.71 -12.64
C TYR A 837 21.68 32.20 -13.90
N ASP A 838 21.52 32.91 -15.01
CA ASP A 838 22.25 32.67 -16.27
C ASP A 838 23.26 33.79 -16.54
N SER A 839 24.56 33.50 -16.43
CA SER A 839 25.62 34.51 -16.57
C SER A 839 26.08 34.67 -18.04
N GLY A 840 25.46 35.60 -18.79
CA GLY A 840 25.80 35.89 -20.20
C GLY A 840 25.21 37.20 -20.74
N THR A 841 25.69 37.70 -21.90
CA THR A 841 25.52 39.06 -22.50
C THR A 841 24.10 39.62 -22.71
N ASN A 842 23.06 38.99 -22.17
CA ASN A 842 21.71 39.55 -22.04
C ASN A 842 21.50 40.31 -20.71
N VAL A 843 22.58 40.81 -20.09
CA VAL A 843 22.57 41.72 -18.91
C VAL A 843 22.08 43.14 -19.27
N VAL A 844 21.13 43.27 -20.18
CA VAL A 844 20.50 44.56 -20.46
C VAL A 844 19.07 44.46 -19.93
N THR A 845 18.88 44.96 -18.71
CA THR A 845 17.66 45.00 -17.87
C THR A 845 17.22 43.71 -17.15
N PRO A 846 17.34 43.66 -15.80
CA PRO A 846 16.46 42.86 -14.95
C PRO A 846 14.99 43.25 -15.23
N PRO A 847 14.02 42.31 -15.26
CA PRO A 847 14.11 40.90 -14.87
C PRO A 847 13.88 39.98 -16.09
N ASN A 848 14.93 39.33 -16.62
CA ASN A 848 14.78 38.37 -17.72
C ASN A 848 15.45 37.02 -17.40
N GLY A 849 15.19 36.49 -16.20
CA GLY A 849 15.45 35.06 -15.92
C GLY A 849 14.52 34.22 -16.78
N ARG A 850 15.08 33.35 -17.62
CA ARG A 850 14.33 32.76 -18.74
C ARG A 850 13.62 31.46 -18.38
N HIS A 851 13.95 30.79 -17.28
CA HIS A 851 13.38 29.49 -16.99
C HIS A 851 13.42 29.12 -15.51
N ALA A 852 12.25 28.93 -14.91
CA ALA A 852 12.07 28.38 -13.59
C ALA A 852 10.72 27.66 -13.55
N ASN A 853 10.65 26.49 -12.92
CA ASN A 853 9.43 25.70 -12.79
C ASN A 853 9.42 25.02 -11.42
N GLY A 854 8.26 24.91 -10.78
CA GLY A 854 8.13 24.03 -9.61
C GLY A 854 8.32 22.58 -10.04
N VAL A 855 7.35 22.06 -10.78
CA VAL A 855 7.36 20.71 -11.36
C VAL A 855 7.05 20.78 -12.85
N TRP A 856 7.97 20.34 -13.69
CA TRP A 856 7.76 20.17 -15.13
C TRP A 856 7.61 18.69 -15.46
N ILE A 857 6.43 18.30 -15.96
CA ILE A 857 6.18 16.94 -16.46
C ILE A 857 6.28 16.94 -17.98
N PHE A 858 7.19 16.16 -18.53
CA PHE A 858 7.50 16.08 -19.95
C PHE A 858 6.95 14.78 -20.55
N ALA A 859 6.10 14.89 -21.58
CA ALA A 859 5.39 13.78 -22.21
C ALA A 859 4.50 13.00 -21.22
N SER A 860 5.03 12.00 -20.51
CA SER A 860 4.26 11.20 -19.56
C SER A 860 4.80 11.33 -18.15
N GLY A 861 3.94 11.22 -17.15
CA GLY A 861 4.36 11.18 -15.75
C GLY A 861 3.22 11.42 -14.78
N THR A 862 3.44 11.00 -13.54
CA THR A 862 2.48 11.15 -12.44
C THR A 862 3.05 12.08 -11.38
N LEU A 863 2.24 13.04 -10.93
CA LEU A 863 2.48 13.85 -9.73
C LEU A 863 1.33 13.60 -8.77
N CYS A 864 1.59 13.00 -7.62
CA CYS A 864 0.55 12.72 -6.64
C CYS A 864 0.96 12.93 -5.20
N ASN A 865 -0.02 13.06 -4.31
CA ASN A 865 0.16 13.13 -2.86
C ASN A 865 1.24 14.14 -2.42
N SER A 866 1.51 15.17 -3.24
CA SER A 866 2.67 16.04 -3.08
C SER A 866 2.24 17.46 -2.74
N TYR A 867 3.13 18.17 -2.07
CA TYR A 867 2.94 19.55 -1.67
C TYR A 867 3.85 20.48 -2.47
N VAL A 868 3.26 21.36 -3.28
CA VAL A 868 4.00 22.31 -4.13
C VAL A 868 3.64 23.74 -3.78
N HIS A 869 4.60 24.51 -3.27
CA HIS A 869 4.36 25.88 -2.80
C HIS A 869 5.59 26.77 -2.96
N ASP A 870 5.45 28.06 -2.63
CA ASP A 870 6.54 29.04 -2.64
C ASP A 870 7.42 29.00 -3.91
N VAL A 871 6.78 28.95 -5.07
CA VAL A 871 7.45 29.22 -6.36
C VAL A 871 7.47 30.73 -6.55
N LEU A 872 8.61 31.32 -6.19
CA LEU A 872 8.80 32.76 -6.07
C LEU A 872 9.34 33.39 -7.36
N ALA A 873 9.78 32.58 -8.33
CA ALA A 873 10.21 33.03 -9.63
C ALA A 873 9.06 33.73 -10.40
N PRO A 874 9.19 35.03 -10.76
CA PRO A 874 8.12 35.74 -11.45
C PRO A 874 7.76 35.10 -12.79
N GLY A 875 6.50 34.68 -12.94
CA GLY A 875 5.98 34.09 -14.16
C GLY A 875 6.31 32.60 -14.34
N ALA A 876 6.97 31.96 -13.38
CA ALA A 876 7.18 30.52 -13.38
C ALA A 876 5.85 29.77 -13.17
N PRO A 877 5.58 28.70 -13.94
CA PRO A 877 4.48 27.79 -13.64
C PRO A 877 4.82 26.97 -12.39
N ILE A 878 3.81 26.72 -11.54
CA ILE A 878 3.99 25.87 -10.35
C ILE A 878 4.11 24.42 -10.80
N VAL A 879 3.08 23.93 -11.51
CA VAL A 879 3.08 22.63 -12.17
C VAL A 879 2.87 22.86 -13.67
N PHE A 880 3.77 22.31 -14.48
CA PHE A 880 3.82 22.53 -15.92
C PHE A 880 3.75 21.20 -16.67
N PRO A 881 2.54 20.63 -16.87
CA PRO A 881 2.40 19.36 -17.57
C PRO A 881 2.38 19.56 -19.09
N ALA A 882 3.40 19.02 -19.76
CA ALA A 882 3.67 19.19 -21.18
C ALA A 882 3.53 17.86 -21.95
N ALA A 883 2.35 17.23 -21.83
CA ALA A 883 2.12 15.90 -22.38
C ALA A 883 2.20 15.83 -23.92
N GLY A 884 1.84 16.92 -24.59
CA GLY A 884 1.89 17.07 -26.04
C GLY A 884 3.25 17.51 -26.61
N TRP A 885 4.25 17.76 -25.77
CA TRP A 885 5.48 18.43 -26.20
C TRP A 885 6.23 17.61 -27.26
N GLY A 886 6.76 18.30 -28.27
CA GLY A 886 7.50 17.66 -29.36
C GLY A 886 6.64 16.75 -30.26
N GLY A 887 5.31 16.86 -30.17
CA GLY A 887 4.37 15.98 -30.87
C GLY A 887 4.13 14.63 -30.19
N ALA A 888 4.52 14.46 -28.92
CA ALA A 888 4.24 13.26 -28.15
C ALA A 888 2.74 13.13 -27.81
N ASP A 889 2.22 11.91 -27.74
CA ASP A 889 0.87 11.60 -27.26
C ASP A 889 0.96 11.02 -25.83
N GLY A 890 1.60 11.76 -24.92
CA GLY A 890 1.84 11.33 -23.54
C GLY A 890 0.63 11.49 -22.62
N THR A 891 0.74 10.94 -21.40
CA THR A 891 -0.28 11.07 -20.34
C THR A 891 0.32 11.66 -19.07
N CYS A 892 -0.19 12.81 -18.66
CA CYS A 892 0.11 13.42 -17.37
C CYS A 892 -1.04 13.14 -16.39
N LEU A 893 -0.75 12.49 -15.27
CA LEU A 893 -1.70 12.21 -14.19
C LEU A 893 -1.33 13.02 -12.94
N ILE A 894 -2.20 13.93 -12.52
CA ILE A 894 -1.94 14.88 -11.43
C ILE A 894 -3.08 14.76 -10.42
N TYR A 895 -2.83 14.15 -9.25
CA TYR A 895 -3.89 13.94 -8.27
C TYR A 895 -3.48 14.01 -6.80
N ASN A 896 -4.45 14.28 -5.92
CA ASN A 896 -4.22 14.34 -4.47
C ASN A 896 -3.10 15.32 -4.06
N ASN A 897 -2.84 16.36 -4.86
CA ASN A 897 -1.80 17.32 -4.50
C ASN A 897 -2.40 18.54 -3.81
N VAL A 898 -1.62 19.11 -2.89
CA VAL A 898 -1.84 20.46 -2.39
C VAL A 898 -0.93 21.40 -3.15
N ILE A 899 -1.50 22.34 -3.89
CA ILE A 899 -0.74 23.21 -4.80
C ILE A 899 -1.06 24.67 -4.50
N ARG A 900 -0.07 25.39 -3.96
CA ARG A 900 -0.15 26.84 -3.76
C ARG A 900 0.25 27.59 -5.03
N GLY A 901 -0.63 27.58 -6.03
CA GLY A 901 -0.60 28.48 -7.18
C GLY A 901 -1.41 27.97 -8.35
N ASN A 902 -0.77 27.44 -9.40
CA ASN A 902 -1.44 27.03 -10.64
C ASN A 902 -0.86 25.78 -11.32
N ILE A 903 -1.71 25.09 -12.06
CA ILE A 903 -1.33 24.09 -13.06
C ILE A 903 -1.43 24.77 -14.43
N HIS A 904 -0.29 24.90 -15.12
CA HIS A 904 -0.22 25.49 -16.45
C HIS A 904 0.01 24.40 -17.50
N ILE A 905 -1.09 23.89 -18.05
CA ILE A 905 -1.11 22.93 -19.16
C ILE A 905 -0.37 23.54 -20.35
N ASN A 906 0.70 22.86 -20.74
CA ASN A 906 1.53 23.30 -21.85
C ASN A 906 1.10 22.63 -23.15
N GLY A 907 0.52 23.44 -24.05
CA GLY A 907 0.26 23.04 -25.43
C GLY A 907 1.32 23.49 -26.43
N ASP A 908 2.37 24.19 -25.99
CA ASP A 908 3.44 24.63 -26.89
C ASP A 908 4.13 23.37 -27.46
N GLY A 909 4.25 23.29 -28.78
CA GLY A 909 4.84 22.12 -29.43
C GLY A 909 3.91 20.91 -29.60
N ALA A 910 2.63 21.00 -29.19
CA ALA A 910 1.63 20.01 -29.56
C ALA A 910 1.44 20.01 -31.08
N ALA A 911 1.52 18.83 -31.70
CA ALA A 911 1.29 18.68 -33.14
C ALA A 911 -0.21 18.82 -33.47
N SER A 912 -0.52 19.11 -34.74
CA SER A 912 -1.91 19.05 -35.20
C SER A 912 -2.46 17.62 -35.05
N GLY A 913 -3.58 17.46 -34.35
CA GLY A 913 -4.21 16.14 -34.12
C GLY A 913 -3.63 15.34 -32.94
N ASN A 914 -2.82 15.97 -32.10
CA ASN A 914 -2.25 15.40 -30.88
C ASN A 914 -3.32 14.76 -29.98
N GLN A 915 -3.01 13.59 -29.41
CA GLN A 915 -3.87 12.78 -28.53
C GLN A 915 -3.36 12.73 -27.08
N ALA A 916 -2.48 13.67 -26.70
CA ALA A 916 -1.97 13.71 -25.33
C ALA A 916 -3.10 13.97 -24.32
N THR A 917 -2.93 13.39 -23.13
CA THR A 917 -3.96 13.36 -22.10
C THR A 917 -3.47 14.00 -20.81
N TRP A 918 -4.32 14.86 -20.22
CA TRP A 918 -4.11 15.49 -18.93
C TRP A 918 -5.25 15.13 -17.98
N HIS A 919 -4.94 14.36 -16.95
CA HIS A 919 -5.84 14.00 -15.87
C HIS A 919 -5.50 14.83 -14.63
N ILE A 920 -6.42 15.69 -14.20
CA ILE A 920 -6.26 16.57 -13.04
C ILE A 920 -7.39 16.26 -12.05
N TYR A 921 -7.06 15.48 -11.02
CA TYR A 921 -8.05 14.86 -10.13
C TYR A 921 -7.80 15.15 -8.67
N ASN A 922 -8.83 15.39 -7.85
CA ASN A 922 -8.66 15.41 -6.39
C ASN A 922 -7.52 16.32 -5.89
N ASN A 923 -7.23 17.44 -6.55
CA ASN A 923 -6.21 18.37 -6.05
C ASN A 923 -6.88 19.49 -5.26
N THR A 924 -6.22 19.95 -4.20
CA THR A 924 -6.54 21.22 -3.54
C THR A 924 -5.60 22.29 -4.09
N ILE A 925 -6.13 23.20 -4.90
CA ILE A 925 -5.32 24.19 -5.62
C ILE A 925 -5.82 25.59 -5.32
N GLY A 926 -4.92 26.45 -4.86
CA GLY A 926 -5.20 27.87 -4.65
C GLY A 926 -3.95 28.71 -4.72
N GLY A 927 -4.05 30.01 -4.98
CA GLY A 927 -2.86 30.84 -5.12
C GLY A 927 -3.04 32.26 -4.61
N ASP A 928 -1.93 32.90 -4.23
CA ASP A 928 -1.92 34.29 -3.75
C ASP A 928 -1.83 35.32 -4.87
N SER A 929 -1.55 34.87 -6.09
CA SER A 929 -1.44 35.77 -7.24
C SER A 929 -2.82 36.27 -7.67
N LEU A 930 -3.02 37.58 -7.72
CA LEU A 930 -4.31 38.19 -8.06
C LEU A 930 -4.72 38.04 -9.54
N ASN A 931 -3.83 37.48 -10.39
CA ASN A 931 -3.88 37.57 -11.86
C ASN A 931 -3.67 36.25 -12.63
N ASN A 932 -3.58 35.07 -11.98
CA ASN A 932 -3.39 33.79 -12.67
C ASN A 932 -4.58 32.83 -12.47
N ALA A 933 -4.91 32.06 -13.51
CA ALA A 933 -5.90 31.00 -13.41
C ALA A 933 -5.32 29.83 -12.63
N ILE A 934 -6.18 29.04 -11.99
CA ILE A 934 -5.75 27.88 -11.20
C ILE A 934 -5.34 26.74 -12.13
N VAL A 935 -6.18 26.43 -13.13
CA VAL A 935 -5.80 25.56 -14.24
C VAL A 935 -5.84 26.38 -15.52
N ALA A 936 -4.69 26.51 -16.18
CA ALA A 936 -4.57 27.35 -17.36
C ALA A 936 -3.92 26.61 -18.53
N SER A 937 -4.26 26.98 -19.76
CA SER A 937 -3.44 26.63 -20.93
C SER A 937 -2.98 27.88 -21.67
N LYS A 938 -1.76 27.84 -22.19
CA LYS A 938 -1.26 28.89 -23.09
C LYS A 938 -1.99 28.79 -24.43
N LYS A 939 -2.28 29.93 -25.06
CA LYS A 939 -2.91 29.97 -26.39
C LYS A 939 -1.89 29.62 -27.49
N ASN A 940 -2.14 28.55 -28.22
CA ASN A 940 -1.50 28.18 -29.49
C ASN A 940 -2.53 27.89 -30.58
N ASP A 941 -2.04 27.69 -31.82
CA ASP A 941 -2.87 27.45 -32.99
C ASP A 941 -3.36 25.99 -33.13
N ASN A 942 -2.75 25.04 -32.39
CA ASN A 942 -3.13 23.63 -32.41
C ASN A 942 -4.05 23.27 -31.23
N ALA A 943 -5.02 22.40 -31.47
CA ALA A 943 -5.88 21.87 -30.42
C ALA A 943 -5.11 20.90 -29.52
N LEU A 944 -5.41 20.91 -28.22
CA LEU A 944 -5.00 19.86 -27.29
C LEU A 944 -5.81 18.58 -27.53
N GLY A 945 -5.27 17.43 -27.13
CA GLY A 945 -5.96 16.14 -27.15
C GLY A 945 -7.09 16.06 -26.10
N HIS A 946 -6.81 15.40 -24.97
CA HIS A 946 -7.80 15.10 -23.92
C HIS A 946 -7.45 15.81 -22.62
N VAL A 947 -8.37 16.62 -22.09
CA VAL A 947 -8.18 17.30 -20.79
C VAL A 947 -9.37 16.96 -19.89
N VAL A 948 -9.09 16.31 -18.76
CA VAL A 948 -10.09 15.89 -17.78
C VAL A 948 -9.77 16.51 -16.43
N ILE A 949 -10.68 17.32 -15.89
CA ILE A 949 -10.55 18.04 -14.63
C ILE A 949 -11.72 17.65 -13.73
N LYS A 950 -11.48 16.81 -12.72
CA LYS A 950 -12.52 16.31 -11.81
C LYS A 950 -12.14 16.37 -10.34
N ASN A 951 -13.13 16.51 -9.47
CA ASN A 951 -12.95 16.40 -8.02
C ASN A 951 -11.92 17.37 -7.42
N ASN A 952 -11.62 18.52 -8.05
CA ASN A 952 -10.65 19.46 -7.50
C ASN A 952 -11.33 20.56 -6.67
N VAL A 953 -10.64 21.00 -5.63
CA VAL A 953 -10.97 22.23 -4.90
C VAL A 953 -10.16 23.37 -5.51
N LEU A 954 -10.84 24.36 -6.08
CA LEU A 954 -10.24 25.46 -6.84
C LEU A 954 -10.50 26.80 -6.14
N VAL A 955 -9.47 27.33 -5.50
CA VAL A 955 -9.52 28.54 -4.67
C VAL A 955 -8.91 29.73 -5.43
N THR A 956 -9.77 30.63 -5.92
CA THR A 956 -9.42 31.81 -6.74
C THR A 956 -9.67 33.13 -6.01
N PRO A 957 -8.77 33.57 -5.11
CA PRO A 957 -8.98 34.80 -4.33
C PRO A 957 -8.80 36.09 -5.16
N GLY A 958 -8.24 36.00 -6.37
CA GLY A 958 -7.81 37.13 -7.21
C GLY A 958 -8.87 37.81 -8.09
N SER A 959 -8.47 38.89 -8.77
CA SER A 959 -9.34 39.73 -9.61
C SER A 959 -9.61 39.19 -11.02
N TYR A 960 -8.81 38.23 -11.49
CA TYR A 960 -8.87 37.60 -12.81
C TYR A 960 -7.76 36.53 -12.86
N PRO A 961 -7.82 35.44 -13.66
CA PRO A 961 -8.87 34.86 -14.47
C PRO A 961 -9.74 33.84 -13.67
N ALA A 962 -10.55 33.07 -14.38
CA ALA A 962 -11.39 31.99 -13.85
C ALA A 962 -10.59 30.82 -13.22
N GLY A 963 -11.28 29.97 -12.45
CA GLY A 963 -10.70 28.73 -11.90
C GLY A 963 -10.07 27.86 -13.00
N VAL A 964 -10.79 27.68 -14.12
CA VAL A 964 -10.26 27.04 -15.34
C VAL A 964 -10.25 28.04 -16.51
N ASN A 965 -9.09 28.23 -17.14
CA ASN A 965 -8.89 29.13 -18.28
C ASN A 965 -8.09 28.47 -19.40
N LEU A 966 -8.77 28.01 -20.43
CA LEU A 966 -8.13 27.34 -21.56
C LEU A 966 -8.00 28.31 -22.74
N GLY A 967 -6.76 28.50 -23.20
CA GLY A 967 -6.39 29.46 -24.24
C GLY A 967 -6.61 28.98 -25.67
N GLN A 968 -6.83 27.68 -25.88
CA GLN A 968 -6.89 27.03 -27.21
C GLN A 968 -7.86 25.84 -27.20
N PRO A 969 -8.44 25.47 -28.35
CA PRO A 969 -9.38 24.34 -28.43
C PRO A 969 -8.81 23.05 -27.83
N VAL A 970 -9.69 22.23 -27.28
CA VAL A 970 -9.39 20.89 -26.75
C VAL A 970 -10.32 19.92 -27.47
N ALA A 971 -9.79 18.80 -27.98
CA ALA A 971 -10.57 17.84 -28.74
C ALA A 971 -11.59 17.12 -27.85
N ASP A 972 -11.18 16.74 -26.65
CA ASP A 972 -12.01 16.11 -25.64
C ASP A 972 -11.80 16.79 -24.29
N LEU A 973 -12.81 17.53 -23.85
CA LEU A 973 -12.75 18.34 -22.64
C LEU A 973 -13.83 17.89 -21.67
N VAL A 974 -13.40 17.46 -20.50
CA VAL A 974 -14.29 17.10 -19.38
C VAL A 974 -13.89 17.94 -18.18
N ILE A 975 -14.86 18.67 -17.63
CA ILE A 975 -14.71 19.43 -16.39
C ILE A 975 -15.95 19.11 -15.56
N ASP A 976 -15.81 18.44 -14.41
CA ASP A 976 -16.97 18.12 -13.57
C ASP A 976 -16.60 17.86 -12.10
N ASN A 977 -17.60 17.80 -11.19
CA ASN A 977 -17.41 17.54 -9.76
C ASN A 977 -16.31 18.39 -9.10
N ASN A 978 -16.14 19.66 -9.47
CA ASN A 978 -15.16 20.54 -8.84
C ASN A 978 -15.87 21.49 -7.85
N VAL A 979 -15.19 21.84 -6.75
CA VAL A 979 -15.62 22.87 -5.81
C VAL A 979 -14.87 24.16 -6.11
N TYR A 980 -15.60 25.23 -6.42
CA TYR A 980 -15.01 26.54 -6.72
C TYR A 980 -15.22 27.50 -5.56
N TYR A 981 -14.16 28.14 -5.06
CA TYR A 981 -14.27 29.29 -4.18
C TYR A 981 -13.61 30.51 -4.82
N ALA A 982 -14.43 31.52 -5.14
CA ALA A 982 -14.01 32.69 -5.93
C ALA A 982 -14.63 33.98 -5.36
N PRO A 983 -14.11 34.53 -4.26
CA PRO A 983 -14.75 35.61 -3.52
C PRO A 983 -14.67 36.99 -4.21
N SER A 984 -13.83 37.13 -5.23
CA SER A 984 -13.54 38.41 -5.87
C SER A 984 -14.76 39.06 -6.55
N VAL A 985 -14.95 40.35 -6.32
CA VAL A 985 -16.00 41.15 -6.96
C VAL A 985 -15.64 41.58 -8.39
N LEU A 986 -14.38 41.45 -8.78
CA LEU A 986 -13.86 41.92 -10.06
C LEU A 986 -13.97 40.88 -11.19
N ASN A 987 -14.00 39.59 -10.84
CA ASN A 987 -14.09 38.50 -11.81
C ASN A 987 -15.51 37.89 -11.88
N ARG A 988 -16.48 38.67 -12.39
CA ARG A 988 -17.88 38.25 -12.43
C ARG A 988 -18.47 38.20 -13.85
N VAL A 989 -19.31 37.19 -14.09
CA VAL A 989 -20.15 37.04 -15.28
C VAL A 989 -21.60 37.01 -14.81
N ASN A 990 -22.40 37.98 -15.27
CA ASN A 990 -23.79 38.17 -14.83
C ASN A 990 -23.97 38.26 -13.30
N GLY A 991 -23.01 38.89 -12.61
CA GLY A 991 -23.07 39.07 -11.16
C GLY A 991 -22.56 37.89 -10.34
N GLU A 992 -22.20 36.75 -10.95
CA GLU A 992 -21.65 35.56 -10.28
C GLU A 992 -20.17 35.35 -10.61
N PRO A 993 -19.39 34.63 -9.78
CA PRO A 993 -17.99 34.32 -10.09
C PRO A 993 -17.80 33.62 -11.43
N CYS A 994 -16.73 34.00 -12.15
CA CYS A 994 -16.33 33.31 -13.37
C CYS A 994 -15.56 32.03 -13.02
N VAL A 995 -16.10 30.86 -13.36
CA VAL A 995 -15.48 29.55 -13.08
C VAL A 995 -14.77 28.97 -14.30
N LEU A 996 -15.21 29.35 -15.51
CA LEU A 996 -14.69 28.83 -16.76
C LEU A 996 -14.46 29.94 -17.80
N GLN A 997 -13.29 29.91 -18.44
CA GLN A 997 -12.96 30.72 -19.60
C GLN A 997 -12.43 29.85 -20.75
N LEU A 998 -13.07 29.93 -21.92
CA LEU A 998 -12.71 29.21 -23.13
C LEU A 998 -12.49 30.24 -24.26
N ALA A 999 -11.23 30.45 -24.65
CA ALA A 999 -10.86 31.56 -25.54
C ALA A 999 -11.41 31.43 -26.98
N TRP A 1000 -11.88 30.24 -27.38
CA TRP A 1000 -12.41 29.96 -28.73
C TRP A 1000 -13.93 30.02 -28.84
N LEU A 1001 -14.65 30.27 -27.73
CA LEU A 1001 -16.11 30.41 -27.73
C LEU A 1001 -16.56 31.87 -27.64
N SER A 1002 -17.84 32.13 -27.94
CA SER A 1002 -18.47 33.43 -27.74
C SER A 1002 -19.81 33.26 -27.01
N PRO A 1003 -19.98 33.83 -25.80
CA PRO A 1003 -19.00 34.60 -25.01
C PRO A 1003 -17.81 33.74 -24.59
N THR A 1004 -16.66 34.34 -24.24
CA THR A 1004 -15.45 33.58 -23.85
C THR A 1004 -15.42 33.22 -22.36
N ARG A 1005 -16.28 33.82 -21.54
CA ARG A 1005 -16.27 33.71 -20.08
C ARG A 1005 -17.64 33.27 -19.57
N TYR A 1006 -17.64 32.37 -18.60
CA TYR A 1006 -18.84 31.74 -18.09
C TYR A 1006 -18.82 31.70 -16.55
N ASN A 1007 -19.96 32.01 -15.95
CA ASN A 1007 -20.24 31.63 -14.56
C ASN A 1007 -20.64 30.14 -14.52
N LEU A 1008 -20.88 29.60 -13.32
CA LEU A 1008 -21.20 28.18 -13.14
C LEU A 1008 -22.39 27.72 -14.02
N ALA A 1009 -23.54 28.38 -13.88
CA ALA A 1009 -24.74 28.06 -14.67
C ALA A 1009 -24.51 28.18 -16.19
N GLY A 1010 -23.73 29.18 -16.61
CA GLY A 1010 -23.36 29.35 -18.01
C GLY A 1010 -22.50 28.20 -18.53
N SER A 1011 -21.55 27.70 -17.72
CA SER A 1011 -20.74 26.53 -18.08
C SER A 1011 -21.55 25.24 -18.11
N GLN A 1012 -22.51 25.07 -17.20
CA GLN A 1012 -23.47 23.95 -17.19
C GLN A 1012 -24.33 23.93 -18.46
N GLY A 1013 -24.74 25.09 -18.96
CA GLY A 1013 -25.44 25.20 -20.23
C GLY A 1013 -24.62 24.75 -21.45
N LEU A 1014 -23.29 24.62 -21.33
CA LEU A 1014 -22.41 24.06 -22.36
C LEU A 1014 -22.14 22.56 -22.19
N GLY A 1015 -22.62 21.95 -21.11
CA GLY A 1015 -22.32 20.55 -20.75
C GLY A 1015 -21.05 20.38 -19.90
N TYR A 1016 -20.49 21.45 -19.32
CA TYR A 1016 -19.38 21.39 -18.37
C TYR A 1016 -19.85 21.69 -16.95
N ASN A 1017 -19.13 21.25 -15.92
CA ASN A 1017 -19.43 21.53 -14.51
C ASN A 1017 -20.82 21.05 -14.06
N ALA A 1018 -21.33 19.94 -14.60
CA ALA A 1018 -22.69 19.45 -14.35
C ALA A 1018 -22.98 19.24 -12.85
N ASN A 1019 -22.03 18.62 -12.15
CA ASN A 1019 -22.05 18.30 -10.72
C ASN A 1019 -21.10 19.20 -9.91
N SER A 1020 -20.55 20.26 -10.52
CA SER A 1020 -19.69 21.21 -9.81
C SER A 1020 -20.50 22.33 -9.15
N TYR A 1021 -19.96 22.93 -8.10
CA TYR A 1021 -20.64 24.01 -7.38
C TYR A 1021 -19.70 25.08 -6.82
N LEU A 1022 -20.30 26.22 -6.47
CA LEU A 1022 -19.61 27.28 -5.73
C LEU A 1022 -19.66 26.94 -4.24
N SER A 1023 -18.52 26.96 -3.55
CA SER A 1023 -18.47 26.67 -2.12
C SER A 1023 -19.37 27.66 -1.33
N PRO A 1024 -20.22 27.16 -0.42
CA PRO A 1024 -21.09 28.00 0.41
C PRO A 1024 -20.32 28.73 1.53
N ILE A 1025 -19.09 28.30 1.82
CA ILE A 1025 -18.23 28.87 2.85
C ILE A 1025 -16.89 29.34 2.25
N ALA A 1026 -16.12 30.07 3.05
CA ALA A 1026 -14.77 30.45 2.65
C ALA A 1026 -13.83 29.25 2.67
N LEU A 1027 -13.13 29.01 1.56
CA LEU A 1027 -12.08 28.01 1.45
C LEU A 1027 -10.71 28.68 1.30
N TYR A 1028 -9.69 28.01 1.82
CA TYR A 1028 -8.28 28.40 1.67
C TYR A 1028 -7.55 27.40 0.77
N TRP A 1029 -6.37 27.77 0.28
CA TRP A 1029 -5.60 26.96 -0.67
C TRP A 1029 -5.10 25.64 -0.08
N ASP A 1030 -5.10 25.52 1.24
CA ASP A 1030 -4.76 24.36 2.06
C ASP A 1030 -6.01 23.73 2.71
N TYR A 1031 -7.16 23.82 2.05
CA TYR A 1031 -8.42 23.28 2.57
C TYR A 1031 -8.33 21.78 2.86
N VAL A 1032 -8.69 21.43 4.10
CA VAL A 1032 -8.87 20.07 4.61
C VAL A 1032 -10.31 19.99 5.16
N PRO A 1033 -11.14 19.02 4.73
CA PRO A 1033 -12.45 18.81 5.33
C PRO A 1033 -12.30 18.35 6.78
N SER A 1034 -13.21 18.79 7.63
CA SER A 1034 -13.20 18.55 9.08
C SER A 1034 -14.55 18.08 9.63
N SER A 1035 -15.58 18.08 8.78
CA SER A 1035 -16.92 17.63 9.13
C SER A 1035 -17.67 17.14 7.90
N THR A 1036 -18.64 16.25 8.09
CA THR A 1036 -19.51 15.72 7.01
C THR A 1036 -20.38 16.80 6.34
N GLY A 1037 -20.45 18.00 6.91
CA GLY A 1037 -21.12 19.14 6.30
C GLY A 1037 -20.20 20.08 5.52
N ASP A 1038 -18.89 19.79 5.47
CA ASP A 1038 -17.93 20.64 4.79
C ASP A 1038 -18.02 20.48 3.26
N PRO A 1039 -17.72 21.51 2.47
CA PRO A 1039 -17.84 21.44 1.01
C PRO A 1039 -16.95 20.36 0.40
N GLY A 1040 -17.56 19.55 -0.46
CA GLY A 1040 -16.89 18.53 -1.25
C GLY A 1040 -16.90 17.17 -0.59
N VAL A 1041 -17.31 17.04 0.67
CA VAL A 1041 -17.42 15.75 1.34
C VAL A 1041 -18.56 14.94 0.71
N ASP A 1042 -18.29 13.68 0.37
CA ASP A 1042 -19.24 12.74 -0.23
C ASP A 1042 -19.91 13.21 -1.55
N ASP A 1043 -19.27 14.13 -2.28
CA ASP A 1043 -19.84 14.79 -3.47
C ASP A 1043 -19.05 14.50 -4.77
N GLY A 1044 -17.92 13.81 -4.67
CA GLY A 1044 -17.00 13.52 -5.78
C GLY A 1044 -17.44 12.36 -6.65
N ALA A 1045 -16.86 12.30 -7.86
CA ALA A 1045 -16.97 11.14 -8.72
C ALA A 1045 -16.02 10.02 -8.25
N ASP A 1046 -16.39 8.76 -8.47
CA ASP A 1046 -15.48 7.62 -8.29
C ASP A 1046 -14.33 7.69 -9.30
N LEU A 1047 -13.10 7.65 -8.78
CA LEU A 1047 -11.85 7.66 -9.53
C LEU A 1047 -10.93 6.47 -9.14
N SER A 1048 -11.49 5.42 -8.54
CA SER A 1048 -10.81 4.18 -8.10
C SER A 1048 -9.99 3.49 -9.19
N ALA A 1049 -10.34 3.71 -10.47
CA ALA A 1049 -9.54 3.26 -11.60
C ALA A 1049 -8.14 3.90 -11.69
N PHE A 1050 -7.90 5.01 -10.98
CA PHE A 1050 -6.61 5.72 -10.95
C PHE A 1050 -5.97 5.69 -9.56
N PHE A 1051 -6.76 5.81 -8.50
CA PHE A 1051 -6.31 5.81 -7.10
C PHE A 1051 -7.50 5.56 -6.16
N ASP A 1052 -7.21 4.94 -5.02
CA ASP A 1052 -8.18 4.53 -4.00
C ASP A 1052 -7.88 5.11 -2.61
N THR A 1053 -6.91 6.02 -2.52
CA THR A 1053 -6.50 6.69 -1.28
C THR A 1053 -6.35 8.19 -1.49
N ASP A 1054 -6.37 8.98 -0.40
CA ASP A 1054 -6.09 10.41 -0.38
C ASP A 1054 -4.59 10.72 -0.22
N CYS A 1055 -4.23 12.00 -0.09
CA CYS A 1055 -2.82 12.39 0.08
C CYS A 1055 -2.19 11.99 1.42
N LEU A 1056 -2.98 11.53 2.39
CA LEU A 1056 -2.56 11.03 3.70
C LEU A 1056 -2.64 9.49 3.78
N GLY A 1057 -3.06 8.82 2.71
CA GLY A 1057 -3.23 7.37 2.66
C GLY A 1057 -4.59 6.86 3.16
N ILE A 1058 -5.56 7.74 3.43
CA ILE A 1058 -6.91 7.37 3.83
C ILE A 1058 -7.65 6.81 2.62
N SER A 1059 -8.28 5.64 2.75
CA SER A 1059 -9.03 5.00 1.65
C SER A 1059 -10.21 5.84 1.19
N ARG A 1060 -10.54 5.80 -0.10
CA ARG A 1060 -11.65 6.52 -0.72
C ARG A 1060 -12.64 5.54 -1.37
N PRO A 1061 -13.96 5.73 -1.22
CA PRO A 1061 -14.59 6.70 -0.32
C PRO A 1061 -14.65 6.19 1.13
N GLN A 1062 -14.63 7.09 2.13
CA GLN A 1062 -15.01 6.76 3.51
C GLN A 1062 -16.53 6.84 3.72
N GLY A 1063 -17.24 7.64 2.91
CA GLY A 1063 -18.69 7.76 2.94
C GLY A 1063 -19.36 7.26 1.65
N SER A 1064 -20.33 8.02 1.16
CA SER A 1064 -21.14 7.64 0.00
C SER A 1064 -20.51 7.94 -1.35
N ALA A 1065 -19.49 8.81 -1.39
CA ALA A 1065 -18.71 9.09 -2.59
C ALA A 1065 -17.33 9.65 -2.22
N PHE A 1066 -16.46 9.87 -3.20
CA PHE A 1066 -15.14 10.46 -2.94
C PHE A 1066 -15.30 11.89 -2.41
N ASP A 1067 -14.43 12.31 -1.50
CA ASP A 1067 -14.34 13.72 -1.17
C ASP A 1067 -13.62 14.50 -2.27
N ILE A 1068 -14.14 15.66 -2.64
CA ILE A 1068 -13.52 16.57 -3.60
C ILE A 1068 -12.33 17.27 -2.92
N GLY A 1069 -11.13 17.12 -3.50
CA GLY A 1069 -9.88 17.72 -3.03
C GLY A 1069 -8.83 16.67 -2.67
N ALA A 1070 -7.69 17.13 -2.15
CA ALA A 1070 -6.55 16.25 -1.84
C ALA A 1070 -6.80 15.28 -0.68
N TYR A 1071 -7.71 15.65 0.21
CA TYR A 1071 -8.01 14.96 1.45
C TYR A 1071 -9.33 14.22 1.38
N GLU A 1072 -9.42 13.12 2.11
CA GLU A 1072 -10.65 12.43 2.47
C GLU A 1072 -10.92 12.69 3.96
N LEU A 1073 -12.18 12.95 4.32
CA LEU A 1073 -12.59 13.07 5.70
C LEU A 1073 -12.56 11.68 6.36
N ASP A 1074 -11.60 11.48 7.26
CA ASP A 1074 -11.54 10.31 8.14
C ASP A 1074 -12.77 10.31 9.07
N GLN A 1075 -13.71 9.38 8.84
CA GLN A 1075 -15.03 9.36 9.49
C GLN A 1075 -15.03 8.70 10.87
#